data_AF-A0A560P8G1-F1
#
_entry.id   AF-A0A560P8G1-F1
#
_cell.length_a   1.000
_cell.length_b   1.000
_cell.length_c   1.000
_cell.angle_alpha   90.00
_cell.angle_beta   90.00
_cell.angle_gamma   90.00
#
_symmetry.space_group_name_H-M   'P 1'
#
loop_
_entity.id
_entity.type
_entity.pdbx_description
1 polymer ?
#
loop_
_entity_poly.entity_id
_entity_poly.type
_entity_poly.pdbx_seq_one_letter_code
_entity_poly.pdbx_strand_id
1 'polypeptide(L)'
;MNSNVASLNKLQTLIVIGNGMVGHHCVEQLIERGALNHYQVHVFSEEPMRAYDRVHLSEYFSGRDAESLALGEASLYQTPGVTLHLGVPVLEIDRQARQVVTAEKRINYDKLVLATGSYPFVPPIEGADGDSRLVYRTLEDLDAIRAAATNARRGVVVGGGLLGLEAANALKTLGLEAHVVEFAPRLMPVQLDEQGGLALKARIEKLGVGVHLSKGTQSITAGEHYRYRMNFGNDDFLETDLIVFSAGIRAQDALARQSDLQIGPRGGVVIDDQCLSSDPDIYAIGECAAWNGSIFGLVAPGYQMARSVAAQLSGESGEPFTGADMSTKLKLLGVDVGSIGDAHGHTPGSRSFQFIDETSASYRRLVVDADGKRVIGAVLVGDNSYYDTLLQYMQNGIALPKDAASLILPSSEGAPTLGPAALPAAATICSCHNVTKGSICSAIDGGCTDLGQLKCDTKAGTGCGGCAALVKQVFEHELVARGVTVDKSLCEHFAYTRQELYALVRVEGIISFDELLAKHGRGHTGCDLCKPAVGSILASCWNQPIMDPSLVPLQDTNDTFMANMQKNGTYSVVPRIAGGEITADKLIAIGVVAKKYDLYTKITGGQRIDLFGAQLHQLPDIWAELIEAGFETGHAYGKSTRTVKSCVGSTWCRYGVQDSVQMALTLEDRYKGLRSPHKLKFAVSGCTRECAEAQSKDVGVIATEKGWNLYVAGNGGMRPRHAELFATDLDDETLIRYIDRFLMFYIRTADKLQRTSVWRESLEGGLDYLKDVIIDDSLGLGAELEAQMQLVVDRYECEWANALKDPEKLKRFRTFVNDKRGDPDVHFVRERGQRRPVHAGELHLIPVTEEVL
;
A
#
# COMPACT_ATOMS: atom_id res chain seq x y z
N MET A 1 15.13 -3.43 66.95
CA MET A 1 14.93 -3.02 65.56
C MET A 1 14.60 -4.27 64.78
N ASN A 2 13.32 -4.49 64.50
CA ASN A 2 12.84 -5.69 63.79
C ASN A 2 13.19 -5.57 62.31
N SER A 3 14.05 -6.47 61.85
CA SER A 3 14.34 -6.70 60.43
C SER A 3 13.12 -7.34 59.77
N ASN A 4 12.31 -6.54 59.08
CA ASN A 4 11.38 -7.05 58.08
C ASN A 4 12.19 -7.52 56.87
N VAL A 5 12.49 -8.81 56.85
CA VAL A 5 12.88 -9.53 55.63
C VAL A 5 11.64 -9.52 54.75
N ALA A 6 11.62 -8.68 53.72
CA ALA A 6 10.62 -8.75 52.67
C ALA A 6 10.73 -10.14 52.02
N SER A 7 9.69 -10.97 52.18
CA SER A 7 9.52 -12.19 51.40
C SER A 7 9.50 -11.81 49.93
N LEU A 8 10.50 -12.26 49.16
CA LEU A 8 10.46 -12.24 47.70
C LEU A 8 9.19 -13.02 47.29
N ASN A 9 8.14 -12.32 46.86
CA ASN A 9 6.96 -12.96 46.30
C ASN A 9 7.42 -13.80 45.11
N LYS A 10 7.26 -15.12 45.21
CA LYS A 10 7.58 -16.06 44.14
C LYS A 10 6.62 -15.77 42.98
N LEU A 11 7.18 -15.40 41.81
CA LEU A 11 6.39 -15.19 40.60
C LEU A 11 5.62 -16.47 40.24
N GLN A 12 4.37 -16.30 39.84
CA GLN A 12 3.53 -17.39 39.32
C GLN A 12 3.98 -17.79 37.91
N THR A 13 3.65 -18.99 37.46
CA THR A 13 3.99 -19.45 36.11
C THR A 13 2.77 -19.31 35.19
N LEU A 14 2.89 -18.47 34.16
CA LEU A 14 1.90 -18.34 33.09
C LEU A 14 2.42 -19.05 31.84
N ILE A 15 1.64 -19.98 31.30
CA ILE A 15 1.97 -20.64 30.03
C ILE A 15 1.01 -20.16 28.94
N VAL A 16 1.56 -19.75 27.79
CA VAL A 16 0.82 -19.48 26.56
C VAL A 16 1.15 -20.58 25.55
N ILE A 17 0.15 -21.35 25.12
CA ILE A 17 0.31 -22.42 24.13
C ILE A 17 -0.16 -21.91 22.77
N GLY A 18 0.78 -21.72 21.86
CA GLY A 18 0.57 -21.19 20.52
C GLY A 18 1.17 -19.79 20.38
N ASN A 19 2.10 -19.65 19.44
CA ASN A 19 2.77 -18.39 19.13
C ASN A 19 2.38 -17.86 17.72
N GLY A 20 1.14 -18.08 17.31
CA GLY A 20 0.57 -17.42 16.12
C GLY A 20 0.27 -15.94 16.39
N MET A 21 -0.35 -15.27 15.42
CA MET A 21 -0.65 -13.82 15.52
C MET A 21 -1.33 -13.44 16.85
N VAL A 22 -2.34 -14.21 17.27
CA VAL A 22 -3.10 -13.94 18.50
C VAL A 22 -2.29 -14.22 19.78
N GLY A 23 -1.52 -15.31 19.80
CA GLY A 23 -0.67 -15.66 20.94
C GLY A 23 0.45 -14.64 21.14
N HIS A 24 1.11 -14.24 20.05
CA HIS A 24 2.09 -13.15 20.05
C HIS A 24 1.49 -11.85 20.59
N HIS A 25 0.33 -11.44 20.07
CA HIS A 25 -0.33 -10.22 20.53
C HIS A 25 -0.72 -10.30 22.01
N CYS A 26 -1.12 -11.47 22.52
CA CYS A 26 -1.37 -11.67 23.95
C CYS A 26 -0.09 -11.42 24.78
N VAL A 27 1.06 -11.92 24.32
CA VAL A 27 2.36 -11.70 24.99
C VAL A 27 2.75 -10.21 24.96
N GLU A 28 2.58 -9.52 23.83
CA GLU A 28 2.78 -8.06 23.76
C GLU A 28 1.95 -7.33 24.81
N GLN A 29 0.65 -7.63 24.89
CA GLN A 29 -0.27 -6.99 25.83
C GLN A 29 0.05 -7.32 27.29
N LEU A 30 0.51 -8.54 27.59
CA LEU A 30 0.96 -8.93 28.93
C LEU A 30 2.20 -8.13 29.36
N ILE A 31 3.15 -7.92 28.44
CA ILE A 31 4.36 -7.13 28.70
C ILE A 31 3.98 -5.66 28.94
N GLU A 32 3.20 -5.07 28.03
CA GLU A 32 2.76 -3.66 28.10
C GLU A 32 2.00 -3.35 29.40
N ARG A 33 1.22 -4.29 29.92
CA ARG A 33 0.43 -4.14 31.16
C ARG A 33 1.17 -4.55 32.43
N GLY A 34 2.44 -4.90 32.33
CA GLY A 34 3.28 -5.21 33.49
C GLY A 34 2.98 -6.56 34.15
N ALA A 35 2.39 -7.52 33.44
CA ALA A 35 2.10 -8.85 33.98
C ALA A 35 3.37 -9.60 34.47
N LEU A 36 4.55 -9.25 33.95
CA LEU A 36 5.83 -9.82 34.34
C LEU A 36 6.22 -9.53 35.80
N ASN A 37 5.57 -8.57 36.46
CA ASN A 37 5.71 -8.34 37.91
C ASN A 37 5.05 -9.44 38.76
N HIS A 38 4.17 -10.24 38.14
CA HIS A 38 3.38 -11.29 38.78
C HIS A 38 3.69 -12.67 38.22
N TYR A 39 4.09 -12.75 36.95
CA TYR A 39 4.30 -14.01 36.24
C TYR A 39 5.68 -14.16 35.59
N GLN A 40 6.19 -15.38 35.66
CA GLN A 40 7.15 -15.92 34.70
C GLN A 40 6.35 -16.49 33.51
N VAL A 41 6.55 -15.95 32.31
CA VAL A 41 5.78 -16.30 31.12
C VAL A 41 6.56 -17.29 30.24
N HIS A 42 5.99 -18.45 29.97
CA HIS A 42 6.49 -19.40 28.98
C HIS A 42 5.58 -19.46 27.77
N VAL A 43 6.13 -19.25 26.58
CA VAL A 43 5.39 -19.29 25.31
C VAL A 43 5.85 -20.51 24.53
N PHE A 44 4.93 -21.44 24.22
CA PHE A 44 5.22 -22.64 23.44
C PHE A 44 4.70 -22.51 22.02
N SER A 45 5.52 -22.90 21.05
CA SER A 45 5.18 -22.96 19.63
C SER A 45 5.59 -24.31 19.06
N GLU A 46 4.68 -24.98 18.34
CA GLU A 46 5.03 -26.17 17.57
C GLU A 46 5.88 -25.82 16.35
N GLU A 47 5.68 -24.64 15.75
CA GLU A 47 6.50 -24.17 14.65
C GLU A 47 7.88 -23.71 15.13
N PRO A 48 8.95 -23.95 14.34
CA PRO A 48 10.32 -23.58 14.70
C PRO A 48 10.64 -22.08 14.51
N MET A 49 9.66 -21.28 14.10
CA MET A 49 9.81 -19.86 13.77
C MET A 49 9.07 -18.96 14.76
N ARG A 50 9.52 -17.72 14.91
CA ARG A 50 8.77 -16.68 15.63
C ARG A 50 7.43 -16.42 14.94
N ALA A 51 6.50 -15.79 15.67
CA ALA A 51 5.21 -15.39 15.12
C ALA A 51 5.39 -14.54 13.86
N TYR A 52 4.57 -14.81 12.84
CA TYR A 52 4.59 -14.09 11.56
C TYR A 52 3.16 -13.81 11.08
N ASP A 53 3.03 -12.85 10.18
CA ASP A 53 1.75 -12.40 9.64
C ASP A 53 1.19 -13.42 8.64
N ARG A 54 0.22 -14.22 9.11
CA ARG A 54 -0.45 -15.22 8.30
C ARG A 54 -1.42 -14.64 7.27
N VAL A 55 -1.82 -13.37 7.42
CA VAL A 55 -2.69 -12.68 6.45
C VAL A 55 -1.93 -12.40 5.15
N HIS A 56 -0.62 -12.19 5.23
CA HIS A 56 0.25 -11.87 4.10
C HIS A 56 1.05 -13.07 3.56
N LEU A 57 0.61 -14.31 3.82
CA LEU A 57 1.29 -15.54 3.37
C LEU A 57 1.53 -15.59 1.85
N SER A 58 0.64 -15.03 1.04
CA SER A 58 0.81 -15.05 -0.42
C SER A 58 2.03 -14.23 -0.87
N GLU A 59 2.47 -13.26 -0.08
CA GLU A 59 3.67 -12.46 -0.35
C GLU A 59 4.97 -13.27 -0.24
N TYR A 60 4.95 -14.40 0.49
CA TYR A 60 6.08 -15.31 0.56
C TYR A 60 6.45 -15.80 -0.85
N PHE A 61 5.47 -16.18 -1.68
CA PHE A 61 5.70 -16.57 -3.09
C PHE A 61 6.27 -15.46 -3.97
N SER A 62 6.18 -14.19 -3.55
CA SER A 62 6.74 -13.04 -4.27
C SER A 62 8.18 -12.68 -3.87
N GLY A 63 8.82 -13.49 -3.02
CA GLY A 63 10.23 -13.37 -2.63
C GLY A 63 10.45 -12.75 -1.25
N ARG A 64 9.39 -12.56 -0.44
CA ARG A 64 9.54 -12.27 0.99
C ARG A 64 10.00 -13.51 1.76
N ASP A 65 10.78 -13.30 2.82
CA ASP A 65 11.24 -14.35 3.73
C ASP A 65 10.45 -14.35 5.05
N ALA A 66 10.69 -15.36 5.89
CA ALA A 66 10.02 -15.52 7.18
C ALA A 66 10.24 -14.31 8.10
N GLU A 67 11.43 -13.69 8.05
CA GLU A 67 11.78 -12.55 8.88
C GLU A 67 11.01 -11.29 8.46
N SER A 68 10.86 -11.03 7.17
CA SER A 68 10.05 -9.91 6.65
C SER A 68 8.55 -10.04 6.95
N LEU A 69 8.10 -11.25 7.28
CA LEU A 69 6.74 -11.53 7.73
C LEU A 69 6.63 -11.59 9.25
N ALA A 70 7.74 -11.54 10.00
CA ALA A 70 7.73 -11.67 11.45
C ALA A 70 6.91 -10.55 12.10
N LEU A 71 6.16 -10.92 13.14
CA LEU A 71 5.42 -10.00 13.98
C LEU A 71 6.35 -9.53 15.10
N GLY A 72 6.64 -8.23 15.09
CA GLY A 72 7.49 -7.57 16.08
C GLY A 72 8.97 -7.94 16.01
N GLU A 73 9.76 -7.19 16.77
CA GLU A 73 11.21 -7.39 16.89
C GLU A 73 11.52 -8.65 17.70
N ALA A 74 12.63 -9.33 17.37
CA ALA A 74 13.08 -10.51 18.12
C ALA A 74 13.35 -10.21 19.61
N SER A 75 13.69 -8.95 19.92
CA SER A 75 13.96 -8.46 21.28
C SER A 75 12.76 -8.55 22.23
N LEU A 76 11.51 -8.60 21.72
CA LEU A 76 10.32 -8.77 22.55
C LEU A 76 10.43 -10.03 23.43
N TYR A 77 10.85 -11.15 22.83
CA TYR A 77 11.00 -12.43 23.53
C TYR A 77 12.28 -12.53 24.36
N GLN A 78 13.16 -11.53 24.28
CA GLN A 78 14.34 -11.39 25.14
C GLN A 78 14.03 -10.58 26.40
N THR A 79 12.79 -10.09 26.56
CA THR A 79 12.33 -9.40 27.77
C THR A 79 12.50 -10.29 29.00
N PRO A 80 13.17 -9.82 30.07
CA PRO A 80 13.33 -10.60 31.30
C PRO A 80 11.98 -11.06 31.85
N GLY A 81 11.84 -12.35 32.15
CA GLY A 81 10.58 -12.96 32.62
C GLY A 81 9.78 -13.65 31.51
N VAL A 82 10.14 -13.48 30.24
CA VAL A 82 9.56 -14.21 29.10
C VAL A 82 10.53 -15.30 28.62
N THR A 83 10.01 -16.46 28.26
CA THR A 83 10.80 -17.53 27.65
C THR A 83 10.01 -18.16 26.51
N LEU A 84 10.53 -18.03 25.30
CA LEU A 84 9.97 -18.62 24.09
C LEU A 84 10.58 -19.99 23.80
N HIS A 85 9.74 -21.00 23.60
CA HIS A 85 10.11 -22.36 23.20
C HIS A 85 9.59 -22.63 21.78
N LEU A 86 10.46 -22.49 20.78
CA LEU A 86 10.15 -22.72 19.36
C LEU A 86 10.42 -24.18 18.98
N GLY A 87 9.59 -24.75 18.10
CA GLY A 87 9.70 -26.16 17.71
C GLY A 87 9.39 -27.15 18.84
N VAL A 88 8.70 -26.70 19.90
CA VAL A 88 8.39 -27.49 21.09
C VAL A 88 6.87 -27.60 21.21
N PRO A 89 6.25 -28.64 20.60
CA PRO A 89 4.83 -28.88 20.74
C PRO A 89 4.50 -29.29 22.18
N VAL A 90 3.39 -28.74 22.70
CA VAL A 90 2.73 -29.27 23.90
C VAL A 90 1.92 -30.48 23.50
N LEU A 91 2.13 -31.59 24.19
CA LEU A 91 1.52 -32.88 23.88
C LEU A 91 0.35 -33.22 24.80
N GLU A 92 0.35 -32.71 26.03
CA GLU A 92 -0.67 -33.02 27.03
C GLU A 92 -0.80 -31.84 28.03
N ILE A 93 -2.02 -31.62 28.52
CA ILE A 93 -2.31 -30.74 29.67
C ILE A 93 -2.86 -31.63 30.80
N ASP A 94 -2.04 -31.85 31.83
CA ASP A 94 -2.47 -32.52 33.06
C ASP A 94 -3.07 -31.48 34.01
N ARG A 95 -4.39 -31.37 34.00
CA ARG A 95 -5.12 -30.40 34.83
C ARG A 95 -5.09 -30.71 36.31
N GLN A 96 -4.98 -31.99 36.68
CA GLN A 96 -4.96 -32.39 38.09
C GLN A 96 -3.63 -31.99 38.74
N ALA A 97 -2.53 -32.22 38.03
CA ALA A 97 -1.19 -31.79 38.46
C ALA A 97 -0.87 -30.34 38.11
N ARG A 98 -1.71 -29.67 37.31
CA ARG A 98 -1.49 -28.34 36.71
C ARG A 98 -0.17 -28.27 35.96
N GLN A 99 0.02 -29.21 35.03
CA GLN A 99 1.24 -29.36 34.25
C GLN A 99 0.96 -29.37 32.75
N VAL A 100 1.87 -28.75 32.01
CA VAL A 100 2.01 -28.91 30.56
C VAL A 100 3.14 -29.90 30.29
N VAL A 101 2.90 -30.85 29.39
CA VAL A 101 3.85 -31.90 29.02
C VAL A 101 4.32 -31.67 27.59
N THR A 102 5.64 -31.61 27.41
CA THR A 102 6.31 -31.66 26.10
C THR A 102 7.06 -32.98 25.97
N ALA A 103 7.67 -33.23 24.81
CA ALA A 103 8.53 -34.41 24.63
C ALA A 103 9.73 -34.45 25.61
N GLU A 104 10.18 -33.30 26.10
CA GLU A 104 11.40 -33.17 26.89
C GLU A 104 11.14 -33.04 28.40
N LYS A 105 10.02 -32.41 28.80
CA LYS A 105 9.80 -32.01 30.19
C LYS A 105 8.32 -31.81 30.54
N ARG A 106 8.06 -31.86 31.84
CA ARG A 106 6.79 -31.42 32.46
C ARG A 106 7.02 -30.10 33.18
N ILE A 107 6.12 -29.13 32.97
CA ILE A 107 6.25 -27.78 33.54
C ILE A 107 4.95 -27.42 34.23
N ASN A 108 5.04 -27.01 35.50
CA ASN A 108 3.89 -26.55 36.27
C ASN A 108 3.39 -25.20 35.73
N TYR A 109 2.08 -24.98 35.76
CA TYR A 109 1.47 -23.68 35.50
C TYR A 109 0.55 -23.26 36.65
N ASP A 110 0.49 -21.96 36.90
CA ASP A 110 -0.54 -21.33 37.73
C ASP A 110 -1.70 -20.84 36.86
N LYS A 111 -1.39 -20.35 35.65
CA LYS A 111 -2.36 -19.95 34.62
C LYS A 111 -1.94 -20.45 33.24
N LEU A 112 -2.92 -20.77 32.40
CA LEU A 112 -2.72 -21.28 31.04
C LEU A 112 -3.57 -20.50 30.03
N VAL A 113 -3.00 -20.14 28.89
CA VAL A 113 -3.71 -19.53 27.76
C VAL A 113 -3.55 -20.41 26.53
N LEU A 114 -4.66 -20.94 26.02
CA LEU A 114 -4.71 -21.69 24.77
C LEU A 114 -4.91 -20.70 23.61
N ALA A 115 -3.86 -20.53 22.80
CA ALA A 115 -3.84 -19.74 21.58
C ALA A 115 -3.43 -20.61 20.37
N THR A 116 -3.89 -21.87 20.37
CA THR A 116 -3.49 -22.92 19.41
C THR A 116 -4.05 -22.73 18.00
N GLY A 117 -4.98 -21.79 17.82
CA GLY A 117 -5.52 -21.43 16.51
C GLY A 117 -6.32 -22.56 15.87
N SER A 118 -6.08 -22.80 14.58
CA SER A 118 -6.80 -23.79 13.76
C SER A 118 -5.88 -24.49 12.77
N TYR A 119 -6.31 -25.65 12.30
CA TYR A 119 -5.64 -26.43 11.26
C TYR A 119 -6.51 -26.56 9.99
N PRO A 120 -5.92 -26.73 8.80
CA PRO A 120 -6.66 -26.91 7.55
C PRO A 120 -7.46 -28.22 7.55
N PHE A 121 -8.73 -28.14 7.17
CA PHE A 121 -9.53 -29.34 6.96
C PHE A 121 -9.30 -29.91 5.56
N VAL A 122 -8.86 -31.16 5.49
CA VAL A 122 -8.78 -31.95 4.26
C VAL A 122 -9.85 -33.04 4.30
N PRO A 123 -10.84 -33.03 3.39
CA PRO A 123 -11.84 -34.10 3.31
C PRO A 123 -11.18 -35.47 3.09
N PRO A 124 -11.75 -36.56 3.66
CA PRO A 124 -11.23 -37.91 3.44
C PRO A 124 -11.56 -38.39 2.03
N ILE A 125 -10.70 -38.06 1.07
CA ILE A 125 -10.82 -38.46 -0.34
C ILE A 125 -9.87 -39.63 -0.59
N GLU A 126 -10.37 -40.68 -1.23
CA GLU A 126 -9.55 -41.84 -1.61
C GLU A 126 -8.44 -41.43 -2.58
N GLY A 127 -7.20 -41.86 -2.31
CA GLY A 127 -6.02 -41.57 -3.13
C GLY A 127 -5.38 -40.20 -2.91
N ALA A 128 -5.88 -39.41 -1.96
CA ALA A 128 -5.31 -38.11 -1.60
C ALA A 128 -4.08 -38.24 -0.68
N ASP A 129 -2.89 -38.40 -1.26
CA ASP A 129 -1.59 -38.52 -0.57
C ASP A 129 -0.48 -37.68 -1.24
N GLY A 130 0.59 -37.35 -0.50
CA GLY A 130 1.75 -36.62 -1.02
C GLY A 130 1.38 -35.27 -1.65
N ASP A 131 1.90 -34.99 -2.86
CA ASP A 131 1.63 -33.74 -3.62
C ASP A 131 0.15 -33.58 -4.02
N SER A 132 -0.67 -34.61 -3.85
CA SER A 132 -2.12 -34.55 -4.06
C SER A 132 -2.90 -34.26 -2.77
N ARG A 133 -2.23 -33.89 -1.67
CA ARG A 133 -2.81 -33.59 -0.35
C ARG A 133 -2.17 -32.37 0.33
N LEU A 134 -1.71 -31.38 -0.45
CA LEU A 134 -1.08 -30.18 0.09
C LEU A 134 -2.13 -29.28 0.77
N VAL A 135 -1.71 -28.42 1.68
CA VAL A 135 -2.57 -27.43 2.35
C VAL A 135 -1.92 -26.05 2.28
N TYR A 136 -2.66 -25.00 2.64
CA TYR A 136 -2.18 -23.61 2.61
C TYR A 136 -2.40 -22.96 3.98
N ARG A 137 -1.37 -22.98 4.85
CA ARG A 137 -1.51 -22.43 6.21
C ARG A 137 -0.21 -21.94 6.84
N THR A 138 0.86 -22.72 6.80
CA THR A 138 2.17 -22.42 7.42
C THR A 138 3.23 -22.17 6.37
N LEU A 139 4.36 -21.56 6.74
CA LEU A 139 5.48 -21.39 5.80
C LEU A 139 6.02 -22.74 5.29
N GLU A 140 6.02 -23.79 6.14
CA GLU A 140 6.38 -25.15 5.73
C GLU A 140 5.43 -25.71 4.67
N ASP A 141 4.11 -25.46 4.81
CA ASP A 141 3.13 -25.85 3.79
C ASP A 141 3.39 -25.13 2.46
N LEU A 142 3.78 -23.85 2.52
CA LEU A 142 4.09 -23.06 1.34
C LEU A 142 5.37 -23.56 0.65
N ASP A 143 6.38 -23.97 1.41
CA ASP A 143 7.59 -24.60 0.87
C ASP A 143 7.29 -25.98 0.27
N ALA A 144 6.39 -26.76 0.86
CA ALA A 144 5.89 -28.01 0.26
C ALA A 144 5.19 -27.76 -1.08
N ILE A 145 4.36 -26.71 -1.18
CA ILE A 145 3.73 -26.30 -2.45
C ILE A 145 4.80 -25.91 -3.48
N ARG A 146 5.83 -25.13 -3.11
CA ARG A 146 6.92 -24.77 -4.02
C ARG A 146 7.69 -25.99 -4.52
N ALA A 147 7.98 -26.93 -3.62
CA ALA A 147 8.66 -28.17 -3.96
C ALA A 147 7.82 -29.00 -4.95
N ALA A 148 6.52 -29.20 -4.67
CA ALA A 148 5.61 -29.93 -5.54
C ALA A 148 5.41 -29.23 -6.90
N ALA A 149 5.46 -27.89 -6.92
CA ALA A 149 5.36 -27.10 -8.15
C ALA A 149 6.59 -27.25 -9.07
N THR A 150 7.72 -27.75 -8.55
CA THR A 150 8.94 -27.96 -9.34
C THR A 150 8.70 -29.05 -10.39
N ASN A 151 8.79 -28.67 -11.67
CA ASN A 151 8.44 -29.50 -12.85
C ASN A 151 6.94 -29.84 -12.97
N ALA A 152 6.06 -29.13 -12.27
CA ALA A 152 4.62 -29.18 -12.52
C ALA A 152 4.24 -28.16 -13.61
N ARG A 153 3.12 -28.43 -14.29
CA ARG A 153 2.52 -27.53 -15.28
C ARG A 153 1.16 -27.03 -14.84
N ARG A 154 0.41 -27.84 -14.08
CA ARG A 154 -0.94 -27.52 -13.62
C ARG A 154 -1.10 -27.83 -12.13
N GLY A 155 -1.79 -26.94 -11.43
CA GLY A 155 -2.16 -27.14 -10.03
C GLY A 155 -3.64 -26.83 -9.80
N VAL A 156 -4.28 -27.62 -8.92
CA VAL A 156 -5.68 -27.45 -8.56
C VAL A 156 -5.80 -27.06 -7.09
N VAL A 157 -6.63 -26.07 -6.79
CA VAL A 157 -7.06 -25.74 -5.44
C VAL A 157 -8.47 -26.26 -5.19
N VAL A 158 -8.65 -27.05 -4.13
CA VAL A 158 -9.96 -27.52 -3.68
C VAL A 158 -10.50 -26.56 -2.62
N GLY A 159 -11.53 -25.81 -2.97
CA GLY A 159 -12.15 -24.75 -2.17
C GLY A 159 -11.97 -23.38 -2.83
N GLY A 160 -13.10 -22.74 -3.14
CA GLY A 160 -13.22 -21.40 -3.73
C GLY A 160 -13.56 -20.31 -2.72
N GLY A 161 -13.18 -20.51 -1.46
CA GLY A 161 -13.22 -19.49 -0.41
C GLY A 161 -12.02 -18.54 -0.45
N LEU A 162 -11.91 -17.68 0.57
CA LEU A 162 -10.84 -16.68 0.68
C LEU A 162 -9.43 -17.27 0.47
N LEU A 163 -9.03 -18.22 1.32
CA LEU A 163 -7.70 -18.82 1.28
C LEU A 163 -7.47 -19.64 0.01
N GLY A 164 -8.53 -20.20 -0.57
CA GLY A 164 -8.43 -20.99 -1.79
C GLY A 164 -8.13 -20.14 -3.01
N LEU A 165 -8.75 -18.96 -3.11
CA LEU A 165 -8.45 -18.01 -4.18
C LEU A 165 -7.04 -17.41 -4.02
N GLU A 166 -6.57 -17.20 -2.80
CA GLU A 166 -5.16 -16.83 -2.54
C GLU A 166 -4.18 -17.95 -2.90
N ALA A 167 -4.49 -19.20 -2.55
CA ALA A 167 -3.70 -20.35 -2.96
C ALA A 167 -3.65 -20.49 -4.50
N ALA A 168 -4.75 -20.22 -5.21
CA ALA A 168 -4.77 -20.24 -6.66
C ALA A 168 -3.87 -19.15 -7.26
N ASN A 169 -3.80 -17.98 -6.62
CA ASN A 169 -2.84 -16.94 -6.97
C ASN A 169 -1.39 -17.37 -6.74
N ALA A 170 -1.12 -18.07 -5.64
CA ALA A 170 0.20 -18.61 -5.36
C ALA A 170 0.64 -19.60 -6.46
N LEU A 171 -0.23 -20.52 -6.87
CA LEU A 171 0.06 -21.46 -7.97
C LEU A 171 0.35 -20.74 -9.29
N LYS A 172 -0.42 -19.68 -9.60
CA LYS A 172 -0.17 -18.85 -10.79
C LYS A 172 1.17 -18.11 -10.70
N THR A 173 1.52 -17.61 -9.53
CA THR A 173 2.80 -16.92 -9.28
C THR A 173 3.99 -17.86 -9.46
N LEU A 174 3.80 -19.15 -9.16
CA LEU A 174 4.74 -20.24 -9.45
C LEU A 174 4.77 -20.67 -10.92
N GLY A 175 3.99 -20.04 -11.80
CA GLY A 175 3.99 -20.31 -13.24
C GLY A 175 3.09 -21.47 -13.68
N LEU A 176 2.22 -21.97 -12.81
CA LEU A 176 1.31 -23.08 -13.12
C LEU A 176 0.00 -22.60 -13.77
N GLU A 177 -0.59 -23.46 -14.59
CA GLU A 177 -2.01 -23.38 -14.94
C GLU A 177 -2.83 -23.68 -13.67
N ALA A 178 -3.46 -22.65 -13.11
CA ALA A 178 -4.19 -22.75 -11.86
C ALA A 178 -5.69 -22.99 -12.09
N HIS A 179 -6.24 -23.96 -11.38
CA HIS A 179 -7.68 -24.22 -11.33
C HIS A 179 -8.22 -24.18 -9.91
N VAL A 180 -9.46 -23.75 -9.74
CA VAL A 180 -10.20 -23.78 -8.48
C VAL A 180 -11.39 -24.71 -8.65
N VAL A 181 -11.51 -25.70 -7.78
CA VAL A 181 -12.63 -26.63 -7.71
C VAL A 181 -13.42 -26.30 -6.44
N GLU A 182 -14.65 -25.86 -6.60
CA GLU A 182 -15.55 -25.50 -5.49
C GLU A 182 -16.78 -26.41 -5.50
N PHE A 183 -17.12 -26.92 -4.31
CA PHE A 183 -18.28 -27.77 -4.11
C PHE A 183 -19.59 -26.98 -4.22
N ALA A 184 -19.62 -25.75 -3.72
CA ALA A 184 -20.74 -24.84 -3.83
C ALA A 184 -20.98 -24.40 -5.29
N PRO A 185 -22.21 -23.95 -5.63
CA PRO A 185 -22.52 -23.43 -6.96
C PRO A 185 -21.93 -22.03 -7.22
N ARG A 186 -21.11 -21.50 -6.31
CA ARG A 186 -20.50 -20.17 -6.41
C ARG A 186 -19.21 -20.07 -5.58
N LEU A 187 -18.34 -19.14 -5.95
CA LEU A 187 -17.17 -18.77 -5.15
C LEU A 187 -17.58 -17.98 -3.90
N MET A 188 -16.76 -18.09 -2.85
CA MET A 188 -16.96 -17.44 -1.55
C MET A 188 -18.40 -17.55 -1.01
N PRO A 189 -18.96 -18.76 -0.89
CA PRO A 189 -20.39 -18.95 -0.61
C PRO A 189 -20.85 -18.40 0.74
N VAL A 190 -19.91 -18.19 1.67
CA VAL A 190 -20.16 -17.57 2.98
C VAL A 190 -20.35 -16.05 2.87
N GLN A 191 -19.58 -15.38 2.01
CA GLN A 191 -19.57 -13.92 1.87
C GLN A 191 -20.47 -13.42 0.74
N LEU A 192 -20.57 -14.16 -0.36
CA LEU A 192 -21.21 -13.70 -1.59
C LEU A 192 -22.50 -14.46 -1.87
N ASP A 193 -23.47 -13.72 -2.38
CA ASP A 193 -24.67 -14.28 -2.99
C ASP A 193 -24.39 -14.74 -4.43
N GLU A 194 -25.42 -15.22 -5.12
CA GLU A 194 -25.29 -15.81 -6.45
C GLU A 194 -24.71 -14.82 -7.48
N GLN A 195 -25.23 -13.60 -7.53
CA GLN A 195 -24.78 -12.58 -8.48
C GLN A 195 -23.37 -12.07 -8.16
N GLY A 196 -23.04 -11.88 -6.88
CA GLY A 196 -21.65 -11.59 -6.46
C GLY A 196 -20.69 -12.72 -6.85
N GLY A 197 -21.11 -13.98 -6.68
CA GLY A 197 -20.33 -15.15 -7.08
C GLY A 197 -20.09 -15.23 -8.59
N LEU A 198 -21.08 -14.90 -9.42
CA LEU A 198 -20.95 -14.82 -10.88
C LEU A 198 -19.98 -13.71 -11.30
N ALA A 199 -20.11 -12.51 -10.73
CA ALA A 199 -19.21 -11.39 -10.99
C ALA A 199 -17.76 -11.73 -10.61
N LEU A 200 -17.56 -12.38 -9.45
CA LEU A 200 -16.25 -12.83 -9.01
C LEU A 200 -15.67 -13.89 -9.96
N LYS A 201 -16.46 -14.92 -10.32
CA LYS A 201 -16.06 -15.97 -11.26
C LYS A 201 -15.55 -15.37 -12.57
N ALA A 202 -16.32 -14.47 -13.18
CA ALA A 202 -15.96 -13.83 -14.45
C ALA A 202 -14.62 -13.08 -14.37
N ARG A 203 -14.36 -12.38 -13.25
CA ARG A 203 -13.08 -11.68 -13.04
C ARG A 203 -11.91 -12.64 -12.85
N ILE A 204 -12.10 -13.72 -12.08
CA ILE A 204 -11.07 -14.72 -11.81
C ILE A 204 -10.71 -15.49 -13.10
N GLU A 205 -11.69 -15.85 -13.91
CA GLU A 205 -11.46 -16.49 -15.22
C GLU A 205 -10.74 -15.56 -16.20
N LYS A 206 -11.06 -14.26 -16.20
CA LYS A 206 -10.35 -13.24 -17.00
C LYS A 206 -8.88 -13.10 -16.59
N LEU A 207 -8.55 -13.45 -15.35
CA LEU A 207 -7.17 -13.51 -14.86
C LEU A 207 -6.47 -14.82 -15.22
N GLY A 208 -7.12 -15.73 -15.96
CA GLY A 208 -6.53 -16.99 -16.42
C GLY A 208 -6.56 -18.12 -15.40
N VAL A 209 -7.43 -18.05 -14.38
CA VAL A 209 -7.66 -19.13 -13.43
C VAL A 209 -8.93 -19.87 -13.82
N GLY A 210 -8.86 -21.18 -14.05
CA GLY A 210 -10.05 -21.97 -14.39
C GLY A 210 -10.92 -22.22 -13.16
N VAL A 211 -12.23 -21.97 -13.24
CA VAL A 211 -13.14 -22.12 -12.11
C VAL A 211 -14.18 -23.21 -12.37
N HIS A 212 -14.20 -24.22 -11.51
CA HIS A 212 -15.09 -25.38 -11.60
C HIS A 212 -16.01 -25.41 -10.37
N LEU A 213 -17.27 -25.01 -10.57
CA LEU A 213 -18.28 -24.93 -9.51
C LEU A 213 -19.14 -26.19 -9.46
N SER A 214 -19.78 -26.44 -8.33
CA SER A 214 -20.61 -27.64 -8.13
C SER A 214 -19.86 -28.95 -8.38
N LYS A 215 -18.58 -28.99 -8.03
CA LYS A 215 -17.72 -30.18 -8.20
C LYS A 215 -17.25 -30.70 -6.84
N GLY A 216 -17.68 -31.92 -6.51
CA GLY A 216 -17.16 -32.69 -5.39
C GLY A 216 -16.19 -33.76 -5.88
N THR A 217 -14.96 -33.75 -5.36
CA THR A 217 -13.96 -34.78 -5.68
C THR A 217 -14.28 -36.06 -4.92
N GLN A 218 -14.46 -37.17 -5.64
CA GLN A 218 -14.79 -38.49 -5.08
C GLN A 218 -13.53 -39.32 -4.82
N SER A 219 -12.60 -39.32 -5.77
CA SER A 219 -11.32 -40.02 -5.67
C SER A 219 -10.23 -39.31 -6.48
N ILE A 220 -8.98 -39.57 -6.13
CA ILE A 220 -7.80 -39.11 -6.86
C ILE A 220 -7.03 -40.35 -7.32
N THR A 221 -6.82 -40.48 -8.63
CA THR A 221 -6.08 -41.60 -9.24
C THR A 221 -4.89 -41.07 -10.04
N ALA A 222 -4.04 -41.96 -10.55
CA ALA A 222 -2.99 -41.55 -11.50
C ALA A 222 -3.62 -40.97 -12.78
N GLY A 223 -3.05 -39.89 -13.30
CA GLY A 223 -3.47 -39.28 -14.57
C GLY A 223 -2.72 -39.84 -15.78
N GLU A 224 -3.23 -39.55 -16.98
CA GLU A 224 -2.62 -39.93 -18.27
C GLU A 224 -1.65 -38.85 -18.79
N HIS A 225 -2.01 -37.57 -18.66
CA HIS A 225 -1.20 -36.44 -19.13
C HIS A 225 -0.56 -35.63 -18.00
N TYR A 226 -1.11 -35.70 -16.80
CA TYR A 226 -0.58 -35.09 -15.58
C TYR A 226 -0.45 -36.16 -14.49
N ARG A 227 0.24 -35.84 -13.38
CA ARG A 227 0.51 -36.84 -12.32
C ARG A 227 -0.77 -37.43 -11.73
N TYR A 228 -1.79 -36.61 -11.52
CA TYR A 228 -3.03 -36.99 -10.85
C TYR A 228 -4.26 -36.69 -11.71
N ARG A 229 -5.32 -37.47 -11.49
CA ARG A 229 -6.67 -37.28 -12.03
C ARG A 229 -7.66 -37.18 -10.88
N MET A 230 -8.32 -36.03 -10.75
CA MET A 230 -9.40 -35.80 -9.81
C MET A 230 -10.72 -36.23 -10.42
N ASN A 231 -11.36 -37.26 -9.86
CA ASN A 231 -12.63 -37.78 -10.36
C ASN A 231 -13.80 -37.11 -9.64
N PHE A 232 -14.73 -36.54 -10.41
CA PHE A 232 -15.96 -35.93 -9.93
C PHE A 232 -17.15 -36.86 -10.20
N GLY A 233 -18.37 -36.42 -9.83
CA GLY A 233 -19.58 -37.15 -10.21
C GLY A 233 -19.89 -37.07 -11.72
N ASN A 234 -20.66 -38.04 -12.22
CA ASN A 234 -21.10 -38.15 -13.62
C ASN A 234 -19.95 -38.35 -14.63
N ASP A 235 -18.96 -39.18 -14.29
CA ASP A 235 -17.78 -39.51 -15.12
C ASP A 235 -16.89 -38.31 -15.54
N ASP A 236 -17.11 -37.14 -14.93
CA ASP A 236 -16.31 -35.94 -15.14
C ASP A 236 -15.01 -35.96 -14.33
N PHE A 237 -13.94 -35.36 -14.85
CA PHE A 237 -12.64 -35.36 -14.20
C PHE A 237 -11.76 -34.15 -14.57
N LEU A 238 -10.75 -33.88 -13.75
CA LEU A 238 -9.70 -32.90 -14.03
C LEU A 238 -8.33 -33.47 -13.70
N GLU A 239 -7.42 -33.48 -14.67
CA GLU A 239 -6.03 -33.86 -14.44
C GLU A 239 -5.17 -32.68 -13.97
N THR A 240 -4.21 -32.94 -13.08
CA THR A 240 -3.34 -31.95 -12.43
C THR A 240 -2.04 -32.59 -11.92
N ASP A 241 -0.98 -31.79 -11.71
CA ASP A 241 0.29 -32.30 -11.16
C ASP A 241 0.37 -32.20 -9.63
N LEU A 242 -0.43 -31.32 -9.03
CA LEU A 242 -0.53 -31.14 -7.59
C LEU A 242 -1.91 -30.60 -7.18
N ILE A 243 -2.28 -30.83 -5.91
CA ILE A 243 -3.58 -30.43 -5.36
C ILE A 243 -3.37 -29.77 -3.99
N VAL A 244 -3.89 -28.54 -3.85
CA VAL A 244 -3.89 -27.78 -2.59
C VAL A 244 -5.31 -27.74 -2.02
N PHE A 245 -5.49 -28.16 -0.77
CA PHE A 245 -6.78 -28.14 -0.09
C PHE A 245 -6.95 -26.87 0.74
N SER A 246 -8.06 -26.19 0.49
CA SER A 246 -8.58 -25.05 1.22
C SER A 246 -10.08 -25.22 1.48
N ALA A 247 -10.49 -26.38 2.01
CA ALA A 247 -11.88 -26.73 2.28
C ALA A 247 -12.40 -26.20 3.64
N GLY A 248 -11.73 -25.19 4.20
CA GLY A 248 -12.02 -24.62 5.52
C GLY A 248 -10.98 -25.00 6.57
N ILE A 249 -11.17 -24.47 7.78
CA ILE A 249 -10.32 -24.70 8.95
C ILE A 249 -11.13 -25.32 10.09
N ARG A 250 -10.45 -26.00 11.01
CA ARG A 250 -11.02 -26.54 12.25
C ARG A 250 -10.20 -26.06 13.44
N ALA A 251 -10.87 -25.66 14.52
CA ALA A 251 -10.22 -25.26 15.76
C ALA A 251 -9.24 -26.35 16.23
N GLN A 252 -8.03 -25.94 16.63
CA GLN A 252 -7.01 -26.84 17.17
C GLN A 252 -7.31 -27.12 18.65
N ASP A 253 -8.31 -27.97 18.88
CA ASP A 253 -8.89 -28.27 20.19
C ASP A 253 -8.45 -29.62 20.80
N ALA A 254 -7.45 -30.27 20.20
CA ALA A 254 -6.99 -31.60 20.60
C ALA A 254 -6.53 -31.65 22.07
N LEU A 255 -5.71 -30.67 22.50
CA LEU A 255 -5.25 -30.57 23.88
C LEU A 255 -6.41 -30.41 24.85
N ALA A 256 -7.37 -29.55 24.51
CA ALA A 256 -8.54 -29.30 25.34
C ALA A 256 -9.45 -30.54 25.47
N ARG A 257 -9.63 -31.30 24.39
CA ARG A 257 -10.35 -32.58 24.39
C ARG A 257 -9.69 -33.60 25.30
N GLN A 258 -8.37 -33.74 25.19
CA GLN A 258 -7.59 -34.69 25.98
C GLN A 258 -7.53 -34.31 27.46
N SER A 259 -7.67 -33.02 27.77
CA SER A 259 -7.70 -32.50 29.13
C SER A 259 -9.12 -32.29 29.68
N ASP A 260 -10.14 -32.94 29.12
CA ASP A 260 -11.54 -32.85 29.60
C ASP A 260 -12.07 -31.40 29.76
N LEU A 261 -11.63 -30.47 28.91
CA LEU A 261 -12.25 -29.15 28.83
C LEU A 261 -13.53 -29.23 28.00
N GLN A 262 -14.50 -28.37 28.30
CA GLN A 262 -15.73 -28.31 27.53
C GLN A 262 -15.46 -27.87 26.09
N ILE A 263 -16.00 -28.61 25.13
CA ILE A 263 -15.82 -28.36 23.69
C ILE A 263 -17.16 -28.00 23.03
N GLY A 264 -17.10 -27.03 22.12
CA GLY A 264 -18.28 -26.57 21.38
C GLY A 264 -18.85 -27.66 20.46
N PRO A 265 -20.14 -27.57 20.08
CA PRO A 265 -20.78 -28.56 19.21
C PRO A 265 -20.14 -28.64 17.82
N ARG A 266 -19.45 -27.58 17.38
CA ARG A 266 -18.71 -27.50 16.12
C ARG A 266 -17.19 -27.58 16.31
N GLY A 267 -16.73 -28.00 17.50
CA GLY A 267 -15.33 -27.91 17.93
C GLY A 267 -15.01 -26.61 18.65
N GLY A 268 -13.75 -26.48 19.07
CA GLY A 268 -13.20 -25.34 19.80
C GLY A 268 -13.47 -25.38 21.30
N VAL A 269 -12.56 -24.79 22.09
CA VAL A 269 -12.67 -24.70 23.55
C VAL A 269 -13.81 -23.74 23.90
N VAL A 270 -14.82 -24.22 24.61
CA VAL A 270 -15.92 -23.35 25.05
C VAL A 270 -15.38 -22.31 26.00
N ILE A 271 -15.69 -21.05 25.70
CA ILE A 271 -15.34 -19.92 26.55
C ILE A 271 -16.57 -19.09 26.95
N ASP A 272 -16.49 -18.47 28.12
CA ASP A 272 -17.41 -17.42 28.54
C ASP A 272 -17.02 -16.05 27.97
N ASP A 273 -17.74 -15.00 28.38
CA ASP A 273 -17.48 -13.61 27.95
C ASP A 273 -16.12 -13.08 28.43
N GLN A 274 -15.47 -13.73 29.41
CA GLN A 274 -14.13 -13.39 29.89
C GLN A 274 -13.04 -14.25 29.26
N CYS A 275 -13.37 -15.04 28.24
CA CYS A 275 -12.49 -15.99 27.56
C CYS A 275 -11.98 -17.14 28.48
N LEU A 276 -12.64 -17.39 29.61
CA LEU A 276 -12.35 -18.51 30.50
C LEU A 276 -12.98 -19.79 29.97
N SER A 277 -12.22 -20.88 30.05
CA SER A 277 -12.75 -22.22 29.75
C SER A 277 -13.57 -22.78 30.91
N SER A 278 -13.97 -24.05 30.83
CA SER A 278 -14.57 -24.78 31.96
C SER A 278 -13.63 -24.94 33.17
N ASP A 279 -12.35 -24.59 33.02
CA ASP A 279 -11.37 -24.52 34.11
C ASP A 279 -11.01 -23.05 34.40
N PRO A 280 -11.12 -22.58 35.67
CA PRO A 280 -10.87 -21.18 36.03
C PRO A 280 -9.39 -20.75 35.92
N ASP A 281 -8.48 -21.69 35.74
CA ASP A 281 -7.05 -21.42 35.54
C ASP A 281 -6.63 -21.52 34.06
N ILE A 282 -7.57 -21.80 33.14
CA ILE A 282 -7.30 -21.96 31.70
C ILE A 282 -8.20 -21.04 30.86
N TYR A 283 -7.57 -20.19 30.07
CA TYR A 283 -8.20 -19.33 29.07
C TYR A 283 -8.04 -19.93 27.66
N ALA A 284 -8.91 -19.54 26.73
CA ALA A 284 -8.70 -19.80 25.31
C ALA A 284 -9.01 -18.56 24.47
N ILE A 285 -8.15 -18.27 23.48
CA ILE A 285 -8.24 -17.06 22.64
C ILE A 285 -7.96 -17.38 21.17
N GLY A 286 -8.53 -16.58 20.26
CA GLY A 286 -8.36 -16.77 18.82
C GLY A 286 -9.19 -17.92 18.25
N GLU A 287 -8.73 -18.51 17.13
CA GLU A 287 -9.52 -19.49 16.36
C GLU A 287 -9.79 -20.82 17.10
N CYS A 288 -9.06 -21.13 18.17
CA CYS A 288 -9.32 -22.31 18.99
C CYS A 288 -10.47 -22.10 19.98
N ALA A 289 -10.89 -20.86 20.23
CA ALA A 289 -11.94 -20.52 21.18
C ALA A 289 -13.33 -20.52 20.52
N ALA A 290 -14.30 -21.09 21.23
CA ALA A 290 -15.70 -21.16 20.85
C ALA A 290 -16.56 -20.36 21.84
N TRP A 291 -16.95 -19.15 21.45
CA TRP A 291 -17.84 -18.30 22.24
C TRP A 291 -19.28 -18.44 21.74
N ASN A 292 -20.21 -18.75 22.65
CA ASN A 292 -21.62 -18.98 22.33
C ASN A 292 -21.84 -19.92 21.12
N GLY A 293 -21.06 -21.01 21.07
CA GLY A 293 -21.09 -22.00 19.99
C GLY A 293 -20.50 -21.55 18.64
N SER A 294 -19.85 -20.39 18.58
CA SER A 294 -19.28 -19.78 17.39
C SER A 294 -17.75 -19.67 17.48
N ILE A 295 -17.07 -19.95 16.37
CA ILE A 295 -15.63 -19.79 16.19
C ILE A 295 -15.40 -18.69 15.16
N PHE A 296 -14.40 -17.84 15.40
CA PHE A 296 -14.11 -16.68 14.58
C PHE A 296 -12.78 -16.85 13.83
N GLY A 297 -12.84 -17.08 12.52
CA GLY A 297 -11.67 -17.19 11.63
C GLY A 297 -11.10 -15.84 11.19
N LEU A 298 -10.99 -14.88 12.11
CA LEU A 298 -10.51 -13.52 11.86
C LEU A 298 -9.52 -13.10 12.94
N VAL A 299 -8.56 -12.24 12.58
CA VAL A 299 -7.53 -11.75 13.51
C VAL A 299 -8.11 -10.80 14.56
N ALA A 300 -8.99 -9.88 14.16
CA ALA A 300 -9.52 -8.84 15.04
C ALA A 300 -10.26 -9.39 16.29
N PRO A 301 -11.15 -10.40 16.17
CA PRO A 301 -11.77 -11.04 17.34
C PRO A 301 -10.73 -11.70 18.26
N GLY A 302 -9.73 -12.36 17.67
CA GLY A 302 -8.64 -12.96 18.44
C GLY A 302 -7.84 -11.93 19.23
N TYR A 303 -7.55 -10.76 18.64
CA TYR A 303 -6.87 -9.67 19.35
C TYR A 303 -7.72 -9.06 20.46
N GLN A 304 -9.05 -8.96 20.27
CA GLN A 304 -9.96 -8.54 21.35
C GLN A 304 -9.92 -9.51 22.52
N MET A 305 -9.99 -10.82 22.26
CA MET A 305 -9.86 -11.86 23.29
C MET A 305 -8.49 -11.75 24.00
N ALA A 306 -7.40 -11.60 23.24
CA ALA A 306 -6.04 -11.46 23.78
C ALA A 306 -5.91 -10.25 24.72
N ARG A 307 -6.45 -9.08 24.35
CA ARG A 307 -6.45 -7.88 25.20
C ARG A 307 -7.25 -8.09 26.48
N SER A 308 -8.44 -8.71 26.38
CA SER A 308 -9.28 -8.99 27.54
C SER A 308 -8.58 -9.92 28.54
N VAL A 309 -7.98 -11.01 28.05
CA VAL A 309 -7.24 -11.96 28.89
C VAL A 309 -5.98 -11.32 29.49
N ALA A 310 -5.22 -10.54 28.72
CA ALA A 310 -4.03 -9.86 29.23
C ALA A 310 -4.36 -8.83 30.32
N ALA A 311 -5.47 -8.09 30.19
CA ALA A 311 -5.95 -7.19 31.23
C ALA A 311 -6.30 -7.94 32.52
N GLN A 312 -7.09 -9.03 32.42
CA GLN A 312 -7.46 -9.86 33.56
C GLN A 312 -6.24 -10.45 34.29
N LEU A 313 -5.28 -10.99 33.53
CA LEU A 313 -4.05 -11.55 34.09
C LEU A 313 -3.15 -10.48 34.72
N SER A 314 -3.28 -9.21 34.31
CA SER A 314 -2.55 -8.09 34.92
C SER A 314 -3.27 -7.47 36.13
N GLY A 315 -4.41 -8.03 36.55
CA GLY A 315 -5.21 -7.52 37.67
C GLY A 315 -6.14 -6.37 37.32
N GLU A 316 -6.36 -6.11 36.02
CA GLU A 316 -7.28 -5.11 35.50
C GLU A 316 -8.62 -5.75 35.08
N SER A 317 -9.68 -4.95 34.98
CA SER A 317 -10.96 -5.42 34.42
C SER A 317 -10.84 -5.60 32.90
N GLY A 318 -10.99 -6.83 32.41
CA GLY A 318 -11.08 -7.10 30.97
C GLY A 318 -12.46 -6.75 30.41
N GLU A 319 -12.52 -6.22 29.19
CA GLU A 319 -13.79 -6.05 28.48
C GLU A 319 -14.39 -7.41 28.11
N PRO A 320 -15.70 -7.62 28.33
CA PRO A 320 -16.35 -8.87 27.95
C PRO A 320 -16.35 -9.01 26.41
N PHE A 321 -16.01 -10.20 25.94
CA PHE A 321 -16.14 -10.59 24.55
C PHE A 321 -17.61 -10.90 24.25
N THR A 322 -18.21 -10.12 23.35
CA THR A 322 -19.66 -10.19 23.01
C THR A 322 -19.90 -10.69 21.59
N GLY A 323 -18.91 -11.38 21.01
CA GLY A 323 -18.89 -11.79 19.60
C GLY A 323 -18.16 -10.80 18.71
N ALA A 324 -18.27 -10.99 17.40
CA ALA A 324 -17.56 -10.17 16.41
C ALA A 324 -18.37 -9.90 15.14
N ASP A 325 -18.09 -8.74 14.53
CA ASP A 325 -18.52 -8.40 13.19
C ASP A 325 -17.74 -9.23 12.16
N MET A 326 -18.46 -9.98 11.34
CA MET A 326 -17.90 -10.85 10.28
C MET A 326 -17.73 -10.12 8.94
N SER A 327 -17.91 -8.80 8.93
CA SER A 327 -17.67 -7.96 7.74
C SER A 327 -16.21 -8.07 7.29
N THR A 328 -15.99 -8.24 5.99
CA THR A 328 -14.67 -8.45 5.39
C THR A 328 -14.52 -7.64 4.11
N LYS A 329 -13.38 -6.95 3.97
CA LYS A 329 -12.94 -6.25 2.75
C LYS A 329 -11.64 -6.89 2.30
N LEU A 330 -11.64 -7.48 1.12
CA LEU A 330 -10.61 -8.38 0.65
C LEU A 330 -10.17 -7.98 -0.76
N LYS A 331 -8.92 -8.27 -1.09
CA LYS A 331 -8.40 -8.13 -2.45
C LYS A 331 -7.78 -9.45 -2.87
N LEU A 332 -8.50 -10.19 -3.71
CA LEU A 332 -8.17 -11.56 -4.10
C LEU A 332 -7.77 -11.57 -5.56
N LEU A 333 -6.55 -12.03 -5.88
CA LEU A 333 -6.06 -12.04 -7.27
C LEU A 333 -6.08 -10.64 -7.94
N GLY A 334 -6.06 -9.56 -7.15
CA GLY A 334 -6.22 -8.19 -7.63
C GLY A 334 -7.68 -7.74 -7.87
N VAL A 335 -8.67 -8.58 -7.53
CA VAL A 335 -10.10 -8.27 -7.52
C VAL A 335 -10.52 -7.85 -6.12
N ASP A 336 -11.13 -6.68 -5.99
CA ASP A 336 -11.66 -6.23 -4.70
C ASP A 336 -13.04 -6.88 -4.44
N VAL A 337 -13.22 -7.42 -3.23
CA VAL A 337 -14.44 -8.08 -2.76
C VAL A 337 -14.77 -7.58 -1.35
N GLY A 338 -16.04 -7.32 -1.06
CA GLY A 338 -16.51 -6.81 0.21
C GLY A 338 -17.81 -7.51 0.64
N SER A 339 -17.90 -7.86 1.92
CA SER A 339 -19.11 -8.39 2.54
C SER A 339 -19.32 -7.68 3.87
N ILE A 340 -20.52 -7.16 4.12
CA ILE A 340 -20.85 -6.40 5.33
C ILE A 340 -22.07 -7.04 6.00
N GLY A 341 -21.99 -7.25 7.31
CA GLY A 341 -23.11 -7.69 8.16
C GLY A 341 -23.90 -8.88 7.58
N ASP A 342 -25.22 -8.74 7.55
CA ASP A 342 -26.12 -9.71 6.92
C ASP A 342 -26.16 -9.53 5.39
N ALA A 343 -25.03 -9.85 4.76
CA ALA A 343 -24.82 -9.68 3.32
C ALA A 343 -25.82 -10.49 2.45
N HIS A 344 -26.33 -11.60 2.97
CA HIS A 344 -27.30 -12.46 2.27
C HIS A 344 -28.75 -12.02 2.49
N GLY A 345 -29.03 -11.21 3.51
CA GLY A 345 -30.38 -10.82 3.91
C GLY A 345 -31.15 -11.96 4.57
N HIS A 346 -30.49 -12.73 5.44
CA HIS A 346 -31.14 -13.77 6.25
C HIS A 346 -32.13 -13.20 7.28
N THR A 347 -31.97 -11.93 7.65
CA THR A 347 -32.89 -11.23 8.56
C THR A 347 -34.31 -11.21 7.95
N PRO A 348 -35.32 -11.78 8.64
CA PRO A 348 -36.68 -11.86 8.12
C PRO A 348 -37.25 -10.48 7.74
N GLY A 349 -37.85 -10.39 6.55
CA GLY A 349 -38.43 -9.15 6.03
C GLY A 349 -37.42 -8.15 5.47
N SER A 350 -36.12 -8.47 5.44
CA SER A 350 -35.11 -7.61 4.82
C SER A 350 -35.40 -7.35 3.33
N ARG A 351 -34.96 -6.19 2.84
CA ARG A 351 -35.07 -5.77 1.44
C ARG A 351 -33.69 -5.50 0.87
N SER A 352 -33.54 -5.53 -0.46
CA SER A 352 -32.25 -5.24 -1.08
C SER A 352 -32.33 -4.42 -2.35
N PHE A 353 -31.29 -3.61 -2.58
CA PHE A 353 -31.01 -2.90 -3.82
C PHE A 353 -29.79 -3.55 -4.47
N GLN A 354 -29.80 -3.68 -5.80
CA GLN A 354 -28.73 -4.36 -6.54
C GLN A 354 -28.29 -3.51 -7.73
N PHE A 355 -26.98 -3.48 -7.98
CA PHE A 355 -26.36 -2.91 -9.16
C PHE A 355 -25.48 -3.98 -9.80
N ILE A 356 -25.68 -4.21 -11.10
CA ILE A 356 -24.97 -5.23 -11.87
C ILE A 356 -24.44 -4.56 -13.15
N ASP A 357 -23.14 -4.65 -13.37
CA ASP A 357 -22.48 -4.28 -14.62
C ASP A 357 -21.69 -5.47 -15.14
N GLU A 358 -22.26 -6.16 -16.13
CA GLU A 358 -21.67 -7.34 -16.76
C GLU A 358 -20.41 -7.00 -17.58
N THR A 359 -20.29 -5.76 -18.10
CA THR A 359 -19.16 -5.34 -18.92
C THR A 359 -17.89 -5.23 -18.09
N SER A 360 -18.01 -4.62 -16.91
CA SER A 360 -16.91 -4.54 -15.94
C SER A 360 -16.86 -5.72 -14.98
N ALA A 361 -17.87 -6.61 -14.97
CA ALA A 361 -18.10 -7.61 -13.94
C ALA A 361 -18.15 -7.01 -12.53
N SER A 362 -18.79 -5.84 -12.38
CA SER A 362 -18.98 -5.16 -11.08
C SER A 362 -20.36 -5.50 -10.52
N TYR A 363 -20.40 -5.86 -9.24
CA TYR A 363 -21.63 -6.20 -8.53
C TYR A 363 -21.68 -5.50 -7.18
N ARG A 364 -22.82 -4.88 -6.85
CA ARG A 364 -23.07 -4.30 -5.54
C ARG A 364 -24.48 -4.62 -5.08
N ARG A 365 -24.63 -5.06 -3.84
CA ARG A 365 -25.91 -5.28 -3.17
C ARG A 365 -25.92 -4.52 -1.86
N LEU A 366 -26.98 -3.77 -1.60
CA LEU A 366 -27.27 -3.16 -0.31
C LEU A 366 -28.46 -3.88 0.32
N VAL A 367 -28.31 -4.37 1.54
CA VAL A 367 -29.38 -5.02 2.31
C VAL A 367 -29.83 -4.09 3.43
N VAL A 368 -31.13 -3.87 3.51
CA VAL A 368 -31.78 -2.98 4.48
C VAL A 368 -32.81 -3.74 5.32
N ASP A 369 -33.10 -3.22 6.50
CA ASP A 369 -34.14 -3.75 7.38
C ASP A 369 -35.55 -3.68 6.75
N ALA A 370 -36.52 -4.33 7.40
CA ALA A 370 -37.90 -4.42 6.89
C ALA A 370 -38.52 -3.04 6.63
N ASP A 371 -38.25 -2.06 7.50
CA ASP A 371 -38.75 -0.68 7.35
C ASP A 371 -37.94 0.16 6.37
N GLY A 372 -36.77 -0.32 5.91
CA GLY A 372 -35.91 0.33 4.92
C GLY A 372 -35.25 1.59 5.47
N LYS A 373 -35.00 1.63 6.78
CA LYS A 373 -34.43 2.76 7.50
C LYS A 373 -32.95 2.59 7.78
N ARG A 374 -32.47 1.33 7.87
CA ARG A 374 -31.10 1.00 8.26
C ARG A 374 -30.48 -0.01 7.32
N VAL A 375 -29.18 0.12 7.09
CA VAL A 375 -28.37 -0.91 6.43
C VAL A 375 -28.12 -2.03 7.44
N ILE A 376 -28.35 -3.27 7.00
CA ILE A 376 -28.05 -4.47 7.80
C ILE A 376 -26.97 -5.33 7.14
N GLY A 377 -26.70 -5.12 5.85
CA GLY A 377 -25.60 -5.78 5.17
C GLY A 377 -25.34 -5.26 3.76
N ALA A 378 -24.26 -5.72 3.14
CA ALA A 378 -23.93 -5.39 1.77
C ALA A 378 -22.97 -6.42 1.14
N VAL A 379 -22.99 -6.53 -0.18
CA VAL A 379 -22.03 -7.29 -1.00
C VAL A 379 -21.42 -6.35 -2.03
N LEU A 380 -20.12 -6.41 -2.23
CA LEU A 380 -19.40 -5.62 -3.24
C LEU A 380 -18.38 -6.54 -3.96
N VAL A 381 -18.36 -6.51 -5.28
CA VAL A 381 -17.39 -7.20 -6.12
C VAL A 381 -16.96 -6.25 -7.23
N GLY A 382 -15.65 -6.02 -7.35
CA GLY A 382 -15.07 -5.09 -8.30
C GLY A 382 -14.73 -3.75 -7.68
N ASP A 383 -15.68 -2.82 -7.59
CA ASP A 383 -15.43 -1.49 -7.01
C ASP A 383 -15.81 -1.45 -5.52
N ASN A 384 -14.79 -1.48 -4.67
CA ASN A 384 -14.92 -1.44 -3.21
C ASN A 384 -14.80 -0.02 -2.61
N SER A 385 -14.79 1.04 -3.41
CA SER A 385 -14.73 2.43 -2.89
C SER A 385 -15.90 2.79 -1.96
N TYR A 386 -17.02 2.09 -2.10
CA TYR A 386 -18.25 2.27 -1.31
C TYR A 386 -18.23 1.54 0.04
N TYR A 387 -17.33 0.57 0.23
CA TYR A 387 -17.35 -0.34 1.38
C TYR A 387 -17.34 0.41 2.72
N ASP A 388 -16.42 1.37 2.88
CA ASP A 388 -16.20 2.02 4.18
C ASP A 388 -17.44 2.84 4.59
N THR A 389 -18.06 3.54 3.63
CA THR A 389 -19.31 4.28 3.85
C THR A 389 -20.44 3.34 4.28
N LEU A 390 -20.66 2.24 3.54
CA LEU A 390 -21.73 1.28 3.84
C LEU A 390 -21.52 0.59 5.19
N LEU A 391 -20.26 0.31 5.55
CA LEU A 391 -19.93 -0.26 6.85
C LEU A 391 -20.32 0.69 7.99
N GLN A 392 -20.06 1.99 7.84
CA GLN A 392 -20.46 2.99 8.83
C GLN A 392 -21.98 3.11 8.98
N TYR A 393 -22.73 3.03 7.87
CA TYR A 393 -24.19 3.01 7.91
C TYR A 393 -24.72 1.83 8.74
N MET A 394 -24.14 0.64 8.56
CA MET A 394 -24.54 -0.57 9.28
C MET A 394 -24.14 -0.53 10.75
N GLN A 395 -22.85 -0.32 11.04
CA GLN A 395 -22.30 -0.39 12.39
C GLN A 395 -22.89 0.65 13.35
N ASN A 396 -23.23 1.84 12.83
CA ASN A 396 -23.76 2.94 13.65
C ASN A 396 -25.28 3.10 13.52
N GLY A 397 -25.96 2.24 12.75
CA GLY A 397 -27.40 2.33 12.51
C GLY A 397 -27.84 3.69 11.95
N ILE A 398 -27.03 4.30 11.07
CA ILE A 398 -27.29 5.62 10.49
C ILE A 398 -28.53 5.54 9.61
N ALA A 399 -29.41 6.54 9.72
CA ALA A 399 -30.61 6.62 8.91
C ALA A 399 -30.24 6.77 7.42
N LEU A 400 -30.88 5.94 6.58
CA LEU A 400 -30.68 5.96 5.13
C LEU A 400 -31.13 7.29 4.49
N PRO A 401 -30.47 7.73 3.40
CA PRO A 401 -30.95 8.85 2.59
C PRO A 401 -32.31 8.53 1.95
N LYS A 402 -33.02 9.57 1.48
CA LYS A 402 -34.35 9.42 0.84
C LYS A 402 -34.34 8.43 -0.32
N ASP A 403 -33.26 8.39 -1.09
CA ASP A 403 -32.99 7.36 -2.10
C ASP A 403 -31.82 6.48 -1.63
N ALA A 404 -32.12 5.34 -1.02
CA ALA A 404 -31.12 4.41 -0.52
C ALA A 404 -30.30 3.74 -1.66
N ALA A 405 -30.85 3.63 -2.87
CA ALA A 405 -30.15 3.02 -4.00
C ALA A 405 -28.94 3.87 -4.45
N SER A 406 -29.00 5.19 -4.25
CA SER A 406 -27.89 6.11 -4.56
C SER A 406 -26.56 5.74 -3.88
N LEU A 407 -26.60 5.00 -2.75
CA LEU A 407 -25.41 4.55 -2.04
C LEU A 407 -24.60 3.47 -2.77
N ILE A 408 -25.15 2.84 -3.80
CA ILE A 408 -24.50 1.76 -4.55
C ILE A 408 -24.45 1.99 -6.07
N LEU A 409 -24.96 3.13 -6.56
CA LEU A 409 -24.93 3.45 -7.98
C LEU A 409 -23.59 4.11 -8.38
N PRO A 410 -23.09 3.85 -9.61
CA PRO A 410 -21.93 4.56 -10.13
C PRO A 410 -22.30 6.02 -10.38
N SER A 411 -21.58 6.93 -9.72
CA SER A 411 -21.83 8.37 -9.79
C SER A 411 -21.29 8.97 -11.09
N SER A 412 -22.16 9.60 -11.89
CA SER A 412 -21.77 10.75 -12.74
C SER A 412 -21.75 12.06 -11.95
N GLU A 413 -22.44 12.10 -10.79
CA GLU A 413 -22.44 13.18 -9.81
C GLU A 413 -22.26 12.56 -8.41
N GLY A 414 -21.34 13.13 -7.60
CA GLY A 414 -20.85 12.52 -6.37
C GLY A 414 -21.96 12.14 -5.38
N ALA A 415 -21.99 10.86 -4.99
CA ALA A 415 -22.82 10.41 -3.89
C ALA A 415 -22.45 11.17 -2.59
N PRO A 416 -23.42 11.45 -1.69
CA PRO A 416 -23.13 12.08 -0.41
C PRO A 416 -22.26 11.14 0.44
N THR A 417 -20.96 11.41 0.49
CA THR A 417 -20.05 10.74 1.42
C THR A 417 -20.34 11.22 2.83
N LEU A 418 -20.52 10.30 3.78
CA LEU A 418 -20.57 10.61 5.21
C LEU A 418 -19.26 11.32 5.61
N GLY A 419 -19.34 12.61 5.90
CA GLY A 419 -18.21 13.38 6.41
C GLY A 419 -17.83 12.94 7.84
N PRO A 420 -16.57 13.16 8.28
CA PRO A 420 -16.09 12.76 9.61
C PRO A 420 -16.94 13.31 10.78
N ALA A 421 -17.58 14.46 10.58
CA ALA A 421 -18.49 15.10 11.51
C ALA A 421 -19.71 14.24 11.89
N ALA A 422 -20.21 13.43 10.95
CA ALA A 422 -21.44 12.65 11.13
C ALA A 422 -21.21 11.32 11.89
N LEU A 423 -19.95 10.94 12.17
CA LEU A 423 -19.62 9.71 12.87
C LEU A 423 -19.73 9.89 14.40
N PRO A 424 -20.42 8.99 15.12
CA PRO A 424 -20.47 9.01 16.59
C PRO A 424 -19.13 8.55 17.21
N ALA A 425 -18.90 8.85 18.49
CA ALA A 425 -17.66 8.45 19.18
C ALA A 425 -17.46 6.92 19.21
N ALA A 426 -18.53 6.14 19.30
CA ALA A 426 -18.45 4.68 19.26
C ALA A 426 -18.15 4.09 17.87
N ALA A 427 -18.12 4.91 16.81
CA ALA A 427 -17.91 4.42 15.44
C ALA A 427 -16.54 3.75 15.30
N THR A 428 -16.53 2.50 14.84
CA THR A 428 -15.28 1.78 14.58
C THR A 428 -14.63 2.32 13.31
N ILE A 429 -13.40 2.83 13.43
CA ILE A 429 -12.62 3.38 12.31
C ILE A 429 -11.60 2.35 11.80
N CYS A 430 -10.93 1.61 12.69
CA CYS A 430 -10.03 0.52 12.32
C CYS A 430 -10.52 -0.80 12.93
N SER A 431 -11.05 -1.69 12.11
CA SER A 431 -11.53 -3.00 12.58
C SER A 431 -10.38 -3.92 13.04
N CYS A 432 -9.21 -3.88 12.38
CA CYS A 432 -8.09 -4.77 12.73
C CYS A 432 -7.57 -4.58 14.16
N HIS A 433 -7.53 -3.32 14.60
CA HIS A 433 -7.04 -2.93 15.92
C HIS A 433 -8.15 -2.42 16.85
N ASN A 434 -9.41 -2.58 16.43
CA ASN A 434 -10.61 -2.10 17.14
C ASN A 434 -10.55 -0.63 17.59
N VAL A 435 -10.03 0.25 16.72
CA VAL A 435 -9.89 1.68 17.03
C VAL A 435 -11.18 2.40 16.68
N THR A 436 -11.83 3.01 17.67
CA THR A 436 -13.03 3.82 17.46
C THR A 436 -12.68 5.28 17.18
N LYS A 437 -13.63 6.07 16.69
CA LYS A 437 -13.52 7.53 16.63
C LYS A 437 -13.23 8.10 18.02
N GLY A 438 -13.85 7.53 19.06
CA GLY A 438 -13.61 7.85 20.46
C GLY A 438 -12.16 7.61 20.85
N SER A 439 -11.54 6.50 20.43
CA SER A 439 -10.12 6.22 20.68
C SER A 439 -9.21 7.25 20.00
N ILE A 440 -9.54 7.68 18.77
CA ILE A 440 -8.82 8.75 18.07
C ILE A 440 -9.00 10.08 18.81
N CYS A 441 -10.23 10.41 19.21
CA CYS A 441 -10.56 11.57 20.03
C CYS A 441 -9.80 11.56 21.35
N SER A 442 -9.75 10.44 22.07
CA SER A 442 -9.03 10.30 23.33
C SER A 442 -7.53 10.41 23.16
N ALA A 443 -6.97 9.90 22.06
CA ALA A 443 -5.56 10.11 21.73
C ALA A 443 -5.28 11.60 21.47
N ILE A 444 -6.16 12.29 20.74
CA ILE A 444 -6.08 13.75 20.52
C ILE A 444 -6.21 14.50 21.86
N ASP A 445 -7.19 14.15 22.70
CA ASP A 445 -7.41 14.73 24.02
C ASP A 445 -6.22 14.46 24.96
N GLY A 446 -5.51 13.35 24.75
CA GLY A 446 -4.25 12.99 25.40
C GLY A 446 -3.01 13.71 24.85
N GLY A 447 -3.17 14.59 23.86
CA GLY A 447 -2.10 15.42 23.30
C GLY A 447 -1.56 14.98 21.93
N CYS A 448 -2.14 13.98 21.27
CA CYS A 448 -1.71 13.54 19.95
C CYS A 448 -2.09 14.54 18.86
N THR A 449 -1.10 15.19 18.24
CA THR A 449 -1.28 16.19 17.18
C THR A 449 -0.66 15.79 15.83
N ASP A 450 0.04 14.65 15.75
CA ASP A 450 0.59 14.09 14.52
C ASP A 450 -0.08 12.75 14.13
N LEU A 451 -0.29 12.54 12.82
CA LEU A 451 -0.93 11.31 12.31
C LEU A 451 -0.01 10.09 12.44
N GLY A 452 1.31 10.26 12.36
CA GLY A 452 2.27 9.19 12.62
C GLY A 452 2.20 8.74 14.07
N GLN A 453 2.21 9.69 15.01
CA GLN A 453 2.01 9.44 16.43
C GLN A 453 0.68 8.75 16.70
N LEU A 454 -0.42 9.21 16.09
CA LEU A 454 -1.73 8.57 16.21
C LEU A 454 -1.68 7.11 15.77
N LYS A 455 -0.99 6.81 14.66
CA LYS A 455 -0.81 5.42 14.18
C LYS A 455 0.06 4.60 15.13
N CYS A 456 1.08 5.18 15.74
CA CYS A 456 1.89 4.50 16.74
C CYS A 456 1.09 4.17 18.00
N ASP A 457 0.28 5.12 18.48
CA ASP A 457 -0.48 5.02 19.73
C ASP A 457 -1.71 4.14 19.59
N THR A 458 -2.46 4.29 18.50
CA THR A 458 -3.72 3.57 18.28
C THR A 458 -3.56 2.30 17.43
N LYS A 459 -2.42 2.15 16.73
CA LYS A 459 -2.21 1.14 15.67
C LYS A 459 -3.18 1.28 14.48
N ALA A 460 -4.03 2.31 14.43
CA ALA A 460 -5.02 2.46 13.37
C ALA A 460 -4.36 2.55 11.98
N GLY A 461 -4.74 1.66 11.06
CA GLY A 461 -4.21 1.65 9.69
C GLY A 461 -2.83 1.00 9.52
N THR A 462 -2.26 0.35 10.55
CA THR A 462 -0.99 -0.40 10.45
C THR A 462 -1.17 -1.91 10.20
N GLY A 463 -2.39 -2.44 10.41
CA GLY A 463 -2.73 -3.85 10.13
C GLY A 463 -2.97 -4.11 8.64
N CYS A 464 -4.23 -4.22 8.21
CA CYS A 464 -4.57 -4.43 6.79
C CYS A 464 -4.47 -3.16 5.91
N GLY A 465 -4.24 -1.99 6.51
CA GLY A 465 -4.17 -0.69 5.82
C GLY A 465 -5.49 -0.13 5.29
N GLY A 466 -6.60 -0.88 5.34
CA GLY A 466 -7.87 -0.53 4.70
C GLY A 466 -8.52 0.78 5.20
N CYS A 467 -8.31 1.14 6.48
CA CYS A 467 -8.91 2.34 7.08
C CYS A 467 -8.03 3.60 7.03
N ALA A 468 -6.83 3.54 6.44
CA ALA A 468 -5.83 4.62 6.56
C ALA A 468 -6.33 5.99 6.06
N ALA A 469 -7.20 6.00 5.04
CA ALA A 469 -7.81 7.24 4.53
C ALA A 469 -8.83 7.83 5.51
N LEU A 470 -9.72 6.98 6.06
CA LEU A 470 -10.75 7.41 7.01
C LEU A 470 -10.12 7.86 8.35
N VAL A 471 -9.08 7.17 8.82
CA VAL A 471 -8.31 7.57 10.01
C VAL A 471 -7.76 8.98 9.85
N LYS A 472 -7.15 9.28 8.70
CA LYS A 472 -6.62 10.61 8.40
C LYS A 472 -7.73 11.68 8.42
N GLN A 473 -8.85 11.41 7.76
CA GLN A 473 -9.96 12.35 7.68
C GLN A 473 -10.60 12.64 9.06
N VAL A 474 -10.79 11.61 9.89
CA VAL A 474 -11.32 11.75 11.25
C VAL A 474 -10.34 12.51 12.14
N PHE A 475 -9.05 12.19 12.07
CA PHE A 475 -8.01 12.85 12.85
C PHE A 475 -7.94 14.35 12.54
N GLU A 476 -7.87 14.73 11.26
CA GLU A 476 -7.81 16.12 10.83
C GLU A 476 -9.08 16.90 11.26
N HIS A 477 -10.27 16.29 11.10
CA HIS A 477 -11.53 16.91 11.52
C HIS A 477 -11.62 17.14 13.03
N GLU A 478 -11.30 16.12 13.84
CA GLU A 478 -11.46 16.17 15.29
C GLU A 478 -10.45 17.10 15.98
N LEU A 479 -9.27 17.30 15.39
CA LEU A 479 -8.34 18.35 15.80
C LEU A 479 -8.96 19.74 15.57
N VAL A 480 -9.47 20.03 14.36
CA VAL A 480 -10.14 21.30 14.04
C VAL A 480 -11.32 21.56 14.98
N ALA A 481 -12.15 20.54 15.24
CA ALA A 481 -13.35 20.66 16.06
C ALA A 481 -13.06 21.04 17.53
N ARG A 482 -11.89 20.67 18.06
CA ARG A 482 -11.45 20.98 19.44
C ARG A 482 -10.83 22.35 19.60
N GLY A 483 -10.83 23.17 18.54
CA GLY A 483 -10.11 24.43 18.52
C GLY A 483 -8.59 24.24 18.64
N VAL A 484 -8.10 22.99 18.59
CA VAL A 484 -6.70 22.73 18.30
C VAL A 484 -6.52 23.22 16.89
N THR A 485 -5.82 24.34 16.76
CA THR A 485 -5.42 24.83 15.46
C THR A 485 -4.63 23.67 14.87
N VAL A 486 -5.19 22.95 13.89
CA VAL A 486 -4.40 22.00 13.11
C VAL A 486 -3.27 22.84 12.60
N ASP A 487 -2.09 22.57 13.12
CA ASP A 487 -0.96 23.40 12.85
C ASP A 487 -0.64 23.21 11.37
N LYS A 488 -1.18 24.10 10.53
CA LYS A 488 -0.94 24.08 9.08
C LYS A 488 0.45 24.63 8.77
N SER A 489 1.20 25.00 9.80
CA SER A 489 2.61 25.31 9.71
C SER A 489 3.34 24.22 8.96
N LEU A 490 4.24 24.66 8.08
CA LEU A 490 5.05 23.76 7.29
C LEU A 490 5.92 22.87 8.19
N CYS A 491 6.45 23.44 9.29
CA CYS A 491 7.20 22.77 10.34
C CYS A 491 7.47 23.75 11.50
N GLU A 492 8.21 23.32 12.52
CA GLU A 492 8.65 24.14 13.67
C GLU A 492 9.37 25.46 13.29
N HIS A 493 9.98 25.53 12.10
CA HIS A 493 10.70 26.71 11.63
C HIS A 493 9.79 27.76 11.02
N PHE A 494 8.64 27.38 10.43
CA PHE A 494 7.76 28.29 9.71
C PHE A 494 6.31 28.04 10.09
N ALA A 495 5.71 29.04 10.74
CA ALA A 495 4.33 28.98 11.24
C ALA A 495 3.26 29.18 10.12
N TYR A 496 3.60 28.80 8.90
CA TYR A 496 2.87 29.13 7.67
C TYR A 496 2.72 27.88 6.80
N THR A 497 1.60 27.81 6.08
CA THR A 497 1.40 26.85 4.99
C THR A 497 2.37 27.11 3.83
N ARG A 498 2.52 26.14 2.92
CA ARG A 498 3.30 26.35 1.69
C ARG A 498 2.75 27.52 0.86
N GLN A 499 1.42 27.65 0.77
CA GLN A 499 0.76 28.71 -0.01
C GLN A 499 1.05 30.09 0.57
N GLU A 500 1.01 30.23 1.89
CA GLU A 500 1.36 31.48 2.59
C GLU A 500 2.84 31.82 2.40
N LEU A 501 3.75 30.86 2.53
CA LEU A 501 5.18 31.09 2.25
C LEU A 501 5.43 31.50 0.80
N TYR A 502 4.74 30.88 -0.16
CA TYR A 502 4.80 31.30 -1.56
C TYR A 502 4.35 32.77 -1.71
N ALA A 503 3.24 33.15 -1.08
CA ALA A 503 2.75 34.51 -1.10
C ALA A 503 3.76 35.50 -0.47
N LEU A 504 4.32 35.18 0.69
CA LEU A 504 5.34 36.01 1.36
C LEU A 504 6.58 36.21 0.49
N VAL A 505 7.11 35.13 -0.09
CA VAL A 505 8.27 35.19 -0.99
C VAL A 505 7.98 36.13 -2.18
N ARG A 506 6.79 36.04 -2.76
CA ARG A 506 6.41 36.84 -3.93
C ARG A 506 6.14 38.30 -3.61
N VAL A 507 5.39 38.57 -2.54
CA VAL A 507 4.99 39.94 -2.16
C VAL A 507 6.19 40.75 -1.68
N GLU A 508 7.11 40.13 -0.94
CA GLU A 508 8.29 40.82 -0.40
C GLU A 508 9.53 40.74 -1.29
N GLY A 509 9.47 39.96 -2.38
CA GLY A 509 10.60 39.78 -3.29
C GLY A 509 11.79 39.03 -2.66
N ILE A 510 11.52 38.09 -1.75
CA ILE A 510 12.56 37.34 -1.02
C ILE A 510 13.24 36.34 -1.95
N ILE A 511 14.57 36.42 -2.07
CA ILE A 511 15.33 35.57 -3.00
C ILE A 511 16.21 34.51 -2.33
N SER A 512 16.24 34.45 -0.99
CA SER A 512 17.09 33.51 -0.25
C SER A 512 16.37 32.87 0.93
N PHE A 513 16.79 31.65 1.30
CA PHE A 513 16.26 30.96 2.46
C PHE A 513 16.59 31.69 3.77
N ASP A 514 17.81 32.21 3.90
CA ASP A 514 18.25 32.92 5.10
C ASP A 514 17.40 34.19 5.35
N GLU A 515 17.08 34.94 4.30
CA GLU A 515 16.19 36.09 4.39
C GLU A 515 14.77 35.67 4.79
N LEU A 516 14.22 34.60 4.19
CA LEU A 516 12.89 34.10 4.53
C LEU A 516 12.84 33.61 5.99
N LEU A 517 13.86 32.87 6.43
CA LEU A 517 13.97 32.35 7.79
C LEU A 517 14.11 33.50 8.80
N ALA A 518 14.92 34.52 8.48
CA ALA A 518 15.12 35.68 9.35
C ALA A 518 13.86 36.54 9.50
N LYS A 519 13.08 36.71 8.43
CA LYS A 519 11.86 37.54 8.46
C LYS A 519 10.64 36.81 9.00
N HIS A 520 10.43 35.56 8.56
CA HIS A 520 9.17 34.83 8.71
C HIS A 520 9.31 33.47 9.42
N GLY A 521 10.52 33.10 9.82
CA GLY A 521 10.79 31.82 10.46
C GLY A 521 11.42 31.94 11.85
N ARG A 522 11.84 30.79 12.40
CA ARG A 522 12.51 30.65 13.69
C ARG A 522 13.62 29.61 13.58
N GLY A 523 14.70 29.78 14.35
CA GLY A 523 15.89 28.93 14.30
C GLY A 523 16.96 29.45 13.33
N HIS A 524 17.99 28.64 13.07
CA HIS A 524 19.19 29.06 12.33
C HIS A 524 19.49 28.23 11.07
N THR A 525 19.01 26.99 10.98
CA THR A 525 19.44 26.06 9.94
C THR A 525 18.31 25.49 9.08
N GLY A 526 17.06 25.46 9.56
CA GLY A 526 15.94 24.78 8.89
C GLY A 526 16.02 23.24 8.97
N CYS A 527 14.92 22.55 8.67
CA CYS A 527 14.81 21.08 8.65
C CYS A 527 14.55 20.52 7.24
N ASP A 528 14.49 19.20 7.16
CA ASP A 528 14.27 18.43 5.92
C ASP A 528 12.86 18.60 5.31
N LEU A 529 11.96 19.31 5.99
CA LEU A 529 10.65 19.71 5.45
C LEU A 529 10.69 21.11 4.81
N CYS A 530 11.20 22.11 5.53
CA CYS A 530 11.15 23.49 5.04
C CYS A 530 12.18 23.79 3.97
N LYS A 531 13.38 23.21 4.06
CA LYS A 531 14.44 23.39 3.06
C LYS A 531 13.99 23.04 1.64
N PRO A 532 13.52 21.81 1.34
CA PRO A 532 13.08 21.47 -0.01
C PRO A 532 11.80 22.21 -0.43
N ALA A 533 10.89 22.48 0.51
CA ALA A 533 9.68 23.25 0.20
C ALA A 533 9.99 24.69 -0.21
N VAL A 534 10.86 25.38 0.54
CA VAL A 534 11.30 26.76 0.23
C VAL A 534 12.20 26.76 -1.02
N GLY A 535 13.11 25.79 -1.16
CA GLY A 535 13.90 25.62 -2.39
C GLY A 535 13.02 25.49 -3.64
N SER A 536 11.94 24.70 -3.55
CA SER A 536 10.93 24.61 -4.61
C SER A 536 10.21 25.95 -4.85
N ILE A 537 9.80 26.67 -3.79
CA ILE A 537 9.15 27.98 -3.92
C ILE A 537 10.07 28.97 -4.63
N LEU A 538 11.32 29.12 -4.16
CA LEU A 538 12.31 30.04 -4.73
C LEU A 538 12.60 29.70 -6.19
N ALA A 539 12.74 28.42 -6.53
CA ALA A 539 12.95 27.98 -7.91
C ALA A 539 11.75 28.32 -8.81
N SER A 540 10.51 28.10 -8.34
CA SER A 540 9.31 28.46 -9.10
C SER A 540 9.09 29.96 -9.21
N CYS A 541 9.54 30.76 -8.23
CA CYS A 541 9.37 32.22 -8.24
C CYS A 541 10.42 32.93 -9.09
N TRP A 542 11.68 32.48 -9.02
CA TRP A 542 12.83 33.25 -9.49
C TRP A 542 13.71 32.51 -10.51
N ASN A 543 13.55 31.19 -10.63
CA ASN A 543 14.30 30.30 -11.52
C ASN A 543 15.83 30.52 -11.48
N GLN A 544 16.38 30.69 -10.29
CA GLN A 544 17.83 30.79 -10.09
C GLN A 544 18.51 29.41 -10.23
N PRO A 545 19.78 29.35 -10.66
CA PRO A 545 20.50 28.08 -10.78
C PRO A 545 20.56 27.33 -9.44
N ILE A 546 20.01 26.12 -9.41
CA ILE A 546 19.91 25.30 -8.19
C ILE A 546 21.28 24.94 -7.57
N MET A 547 22.36 25.05 -8.36
CA MET A 547 23.74 24.80 -7.95
C MET A 547 24.43 26.03 -7.34
N ASP A 548 23.72 27.15 -7.19
CA ASP A 548 24.25 28.30 -6.49
C ASP A 548 24.46 27.97 -5.01
N PRO A 549 25.56 28.43 -4.37
CA PRO A 549 25.95 28.00 -3.03
C PRO A 549 24.86 28.16 -1.96
N SER A 550 24.00 29.17 -2.08
CA SER A 550 22.88 29.43 -1.17
C SER A 550 21.67 28.51 -1.38
N LEU A 551 21.53 27.90 -2.56
CA LEU A 551 20.38 27.06 -2.92
C LEU A 551 20.67 25.57 -2.80
N VAL A 552 21.93 25.14 -2.92
CA VAL A 552 22.34 23.73 -2.81
C VAL A 552 21.87 23.08 -1.48
N PRO A 553 22.01 23.73 -0.30
CA PRO A 553 21.55 23.12 0.96
C PRO A 553 20.04 22.90 1.04
N LEU A 554 19.27 23.49 0.11
CA LEU A 554 17.82 23.38 0.05
C LEU A 554 17.35 22.20 -0.81
N GLN A 555 18.23 21.68 -1.67
CA GLN A 555 17.86 20.67 -2.65
C GLN A 555 17.79 19.28 -2.03
N ASP A 556 16.90 18.44 -2.56
CA ASP A 556 16.95 17.01 -2.27
C ASP A 556 18.19 16.36 -2.94
N THR A 557 18.43 15.08 -2.66
CA THR A 557 19.59 14.37 -3.20
C THR A 557 19.63 14.37 -4.74
N ASN A 558 18.48 14.26 -5.39
CA ASN A 558 18.42 14.14 -6.85
C ASN A 558 18.67 15.49 -7.55
N ASP A 559 18.11 16.58 -7.01
CA ASP A 559 18.38 17.94 -7.49
C ASP A 559 19.82 18.36 -7.15
N THR A 560 20.35 18.00 -5.97
CA THR A 560 21.74 18.27 -5.55
C THR A 560 22.78 17.71 -6.53
N PHE A 561 22.56 16.49 -7.02
CA PHE A 561 23.47 15.82 -7.96
C PHE A 561 22.99 15.88 -9.41
N MET A 562 21.89 16.59 -9.68
CA MET A 562 21.28 16.74 -11.00
C MET A 562 21.15 15.39 -11.75
N ALA A 563 20.82 14.33 -11.02
CA ALA A 563 20.73 12.95 -11.50
C ALA A 563 19.87 12.10 -10.54
N ASN A 564 19.19 11.07 -11.04
CA ASN A 564 18.39 10.18 -10.19
C ASN A 564 19.28 9.13 -9.53
N MET A 565 19.31 9.09 -8.19
CA MET A 565 19.98 8.03 -7.45
C MET A 565 19.26 6.68 -7.63
N GLN A 566 20.05 5.61 -7.79
CA GLN A 566 19.62 4.22 -7.99
C GLN A 566 19.85 3.39 -6.73
N LYS A 567 19.26 2.19 -6.69
CA LYS A 567 19.27 1.30 -5.50
C LYS A 567 20.65 0.98 -4.93
N ASN A 568 21.70 0.95 -5.77
CA ASN A 568 23.07 0.65 -5.36
C ASN A 568 23.94 1.90 -5.24
N GLY A 569 23.36 3.09 -5.07
CA GLY A 569 24.09 4.36 -4.94
C GLY A 569 24.59 4.97 -6.26
N THR A 570 24.38 4.31 -7.40
CA THR A 570 24.71 4.87 -8.72
C THR A 570 23.64 5.86 -9.19
N TYR A 571 23.85 6.50 -10.34
CA TYR A 571 22.99 7.54 -10.87
C TYR A 571 22.51 7.23 -12.29
N SER A 572 21.37 7.82 -12.67
CA SER A 572 20.88 7.79 -14.04
C SER A 572 21.00 9.15 -14.73
N VAL A 573 21.35 9.11 -16.02
CA VAL A 573 21.54 10.25 -16.90
C VAL A 573 20.49 10.19 -18.01
N VAL A 574 19.69 11.25 -18.11
CA VAL A 574 18.60 11.34 -19.09
C VAL A 574 18.74 12.64 -19.87
N PRO A 575 19.37 12.63 -21.06
CA PRO A 575 19.40 13.80 -21.93
C PRO A 575 18.00 14.17 -22.41
N ARG A 576 17.77 15.45 -22.67
CA ARG A 576 16.51 15.94 -23.23
C ARG A 576 16.37 15.50 -24.68
N ILE A 577 15.25 14.86 -25.00
CA ILE A 577 14.83 14.50 -26.35
C ILE A 577 13.40 15.04 -26.49
N ALA A 578 13.28 16.27 -26.99
CA ALA A 578 12.02 16.98 -26.98
C ALA A 578 11.02 16.35 -27.95
N GLY A 579 9.78 16.13 -27.49
CA GLY A 579 8.75 15.46 -28.31
C GLY A 579 9.07 14.02 -28.71
N GLY A 580 10.18 13.43 -28.24
CA GLY A 580 10.70 12.16 -28.75
C GLY A 580 11.45 12.25 -30.08
N GLU A 581 11.72 13.44 -30.60
CA GLU A 581 12.40 13.66 -31.87
C GLU A 581 13.93 13.69 -31.70
N ILE A 582 14.64 12.84 -32.45
CA ILE A 582 16.11 12.69 -32.35
C ILE A 582 16.74 12.40 -33.71
N THR A 583 17.86 13.04 -34.01
CA THR A 583 18.64 12.79 -35.24
C THR A 583 19.51 11.53 -35.09
N ALA A 584 19.93 10.95 -36.22
CA ALA A 584 20.82 9.79 -36.23
C ALA A 584 22.15 10.07 -35.49
N ASP A 585 22.76 11.24 -35.72
CA ASP A 585 24.02 11.62 -35.06
C ASP A 585 23.88 11.72 -33.54
N LYS A 586 22.77 12.31 -33.06
CA LYS A 586 22.47 12.39 -31.63
C LYS A 586 22.23 11.00 -31.02
N LEU A 587 21.56 10.11 -31.75
CA LEU A 587 21.37 8.72 -31.31
C LEU A 587 22.70 7.96 -31.23
N ILE A 588 23.59 8.15 -32.20
CA ILE A 588 24.95 7.59 -32.21
C ILE A 588 25.75 8.13 -31.01
N ALA A 589 25.69 9.44 -30.74
CA ALA A 589 26.38 10.06 -29.61
C ALA A 589 25.97 9.44 -28.26
N ILE A 590 24.65 9.25 -28.02
CA ILE A 590 24.16 8.54 -26.83
C ILE A 590 24.73 7.12 -26.78
N GLY A 591 24.74 6.40 -27.91
CA GLY A 591 25.29 5.05 -27.99
C GLY A 591 26.79 4.97 -27.69
N VAL A 592 27.57 5.96 -28.14
CA VAL A 592 29.01 6.07 -27.85
C VAL A 592 29.24 6.31 -26.36
N VAL A 593 28.54 7.28 -25.77
CA VAL A 593 28.61 7.56 -24.32
C VAL A 593 28.20 6.33 -23.50
N ALA A 594 27.08 5.70 -23.84
CA ALA A 594 26.61 4.51 -23.15
C ALA A 594 27.64 3.37 -23.19
N LYS A 595 28.29 3.13 -24.34
CA LYS A 595 29.37 2.13 -24.45
C LYS A 595 30.60 2.51 -23.65
N LYS A 596 31.04 3.77 -23.71
CA LYS A 596 32.25 4.26 -23.04
C LYS A 596 32.18 4.08 -21.53
N TYR A 597 31.03 4.39 -20.92
CA TYR A 597 30.82 4.28 -19.47
C TYR A 597 30.09 2.99 -19.06
N ASP A 598 29.90 2.06 -20.00
CA ASP A 598 29.19 0.78 -19.84
C ASP A 598 27.76 0.92 -19.27
N LEU A 599 27.03 1.98 -19.62
CA LEU A 599 25.73 2.32 -19.03
C LEU A 599 24.62 1.36 -19.52
N TYR A 600 23.71 0.97 -18.62
CA TYR A 600 22.48 0.27 -19.02
C TYR A 600 21.55 1.27 -19.70
N THR A 601 20.98 0.91 -20.86
CA THR A 601 20.16 1.79 -21.69
C THR A 601 18.72 1.32 -21.75
N LYS A 602 17.76 2.25 -21.61
CA LYS A 602 16.33 1.95 -21.68
C LYS A 602 15.53 3.09 -22.27
N ILE A 603 14.64 2.76 -23.21
CA ILE A 603 13.62 3.70 -23.70
C ILE A 603 12.53 3.83 -22.64
N THR A 604 12.21 5.07 -22.28
CA THR A 604 11.22 5.42 -21.27
C THR A 604 9.86 5.71 -21.89
N GLY A 605 8.80 5.63 -21.08
CA GLY A 605 7.44 5.99 -21.52
C GLY A 605 7.24 7.46 -21.90
N GLY A 606 8.23 8.34 -21.67
CA GLY A 606 8.25 9.74 -22.11
C GLY A 606 9.02 9.97 -23.41
N GLN A 607 9.27 8.92 -24.20
CA GLN A 607 10.06 8.98 -25.44
C GLN A 607 11.49 9.49 -25.25
N ARG A 608 12.12 9.11 -24.12
CA ARG A 608 13.53 9.42 -23.84
C ARG A 608 14.36 8.17 -23.66
N ILE A 609 15.68 8.31 -23.76
CA ILE A 609 16.65 7.26 -23.48
C ILE A 609 17.28 7.54 -22.12
N ASP A 610 17.18 6.58 -21.21
CA ASP A 610 17.74 6.65 -19.86
C ASP A 610 18.98 5.77 -19.76
N LEU A 611 20.05 6.33 -19.19
CA LEU A 611 21.37 5.73 -19.06
C LEU A 611 21.67 5.49 -17.57
N PHE A 612 21.72 4.23 -17.15
CA PHE A 612 21.81 3.85 -15.74
C PHE A 612 23.19 3.35 -15.31
N GLY A 613 23.51 3.56 -14.04
CA GLY A 613 24.68 3.03 -13.37
C GLY A 613 25.90 3.95 -13.40
N ALA A 614 25.73 5.22 -13.79
CA ALA A 614 26.82 6.19 -13.72
C ALA A 614 27.25 6.38 -12.26
N GLN A 615 28.55 6.36 -12.00
CA GLN A 615 29.05 6.73 -10.67
C GLN A 615 29.09 8.25 -10.52
N LEU A 616 29.08 8.73 -9.28
CA LEU A 616 29.02 10.16 -8.98
C LEU A 616 30.10 10.97 -9.73
N HIS A 617 31.34 10.49 -9.74
CA HIS A 617 32.46 11.15 -10.40
C HIS A 617 32.40 11.13 -11.93
N GLN A 618 31.58 10.26 -12.52
CA GLN A 618 31.43 10.15 -13.98
C GLN A 618 30.41 11.14 -14.53
N LEU A 619 29.54 11.70 -13.68
CA LEU A 619 28.45 12.56 -14.13
C LEU A 619 28.95 13.79 -14.91
N PRO A 620 29.97 14.56 -14.46
CA PRO A 620 30.49 15.68 -15.22
C PRO A 620 31.03 15.28 -16.60
N ASP A 621 31.79 14.18 -16.68
CA ASP A 621 32.42 13.73 -17.93
C ASP A 621 31.35 13.27 -18.94
N ILE A 622 30.35 12.52 -18.47
CA ILE A 622 29.20 12.08 -19.28
C ILE A 622 28.44 13.30 -19.82
N TRP A 623 28.14 14.28 -18.97
CA TRP A 623 27.39 15.46 -19.39
C TRP A 623 28.19 16.39 -20.30
N ALA A 624 29.51 16.48 -20.15
CA ALA A 624 30.36 17.22 -21.07
C ALA A 624 30.24 16.68 -22.50
N GLU A 625 30.34 15.37 -22.68
CA GLU A 625 30.20 14.71 -23.99
C GLU A 625 28.78 14.87 -24.57
N LEU A 626 27.75 14.74 -23.74
CA LEU A 626 26.37 14.91 -24.18
C LEU A 626 26.07 16.36 -24.60
N ILE A 627 26.59 17.35 -23.86
CA ILE A 627 26.42 18.77 -24.20
C ILE A 627 27.19 19.13 -25.47
N GLU A 628 28.40 18.60 -25.65
CA GLU A 628 29.16 18.75 -26.90
C GLU A 628 28.39 18.18 -28.10
N ALA A 629 27.66 17.08 -27.92
CA ALA A 629 26.75 16.51 -28.92
C ALA A 629 25.41 17.28 -29.07
N GLY A 630 25.25 18.40 -28.37
CA GLY A 630 24.09 19.29 -28.47
C GLY A 630 22.87 18.82 -27.68
N PHE A 631 23.05 18.07 -26.60
CA PHE A 631 21.98 17.75 -25.64
C PHE A 631 21.90 18.77 -24.50
N GLU A 632 20.70 18.88 -23.93
CA GLU A 632 20.44 19.59 -22.68
C GLU A 632 20.03 18.60 -21.58
N THR A 633 20.01 19.05 -20.32
CA THR A 633 19.46 18.23 -19.23
C THR A 633 17.97 17.97 -19.41
N GLY A 634 17.60 16.70 -19.27
CA GLY A 634 16.21 16.28 -19.28
C GLY A 634 15.45 16.59 -17.98
N HIS A 635 16.15 16.99 -16.91
CA HIS A 635 15.55 17.20 -15.57
C HIS A 635 14.72 16.01 -15.07
N ALA A 636 15.08 14.79 -15.48
CA ALA A 636 14.38 13.58 -15.05
C ALA A 636 14.51 13.33 -13.53
N TYR A 637 15.45 14.00 -12.88
CA TYR A 637 15.72 13.96 -11.44
C TYR A 637 14.78 14.85 -10.63
N GLY A 638 14.55 16.08 -11.07
CA GLY A 638 13.81 17.06 -10.30
C GLY A 638 12.29 16.88 -10.26
N LYS A 639 11.66 17.67 -9.39
CA LYS A 639 10.22 17.97 -9.42
C LYS A 639 9.94 19.10 -10.42
N SER A 640 10.10 18.78 -11.69
CA SER A 640 9.97 19.72 -12.81
C SER A 640 9.17 19.12 -13.97
N THR A 641 9.01 19.90 -15.05
CA THR A 641 8.57 19.40 -16.35
C THR A 641 9.53 18.35 -16.88
N ARG A 642 9.09 17.09 -16.87
CA ARG A 642 9.94 15.94 -17.22
C ARG A 642 9.88 15.53 -18.67
N THR A 643 8.78 15.74 -19.38
CA THR A 643 8.63 15.28 -20.78
C THR A 643 7.36 15.86 -21.38
N VAL A 644 7.42 16.15 -22.68
CA VAL A 644 6.24 16.29 -23.55
C VAL A 644 6.29 15.15 -24.57
N LYS A 645 5.42 14.15 -24.39
CA LYS A 645 5.32 13.01 -25.33
C LYS A 645 4.49 13.41 -26.55
N SER A 646 4.94 13.11 -27.75
CA SER A 646 4.21 13.41 -28.98
C SER A 646 3.91 12.15 -29.79
N CYS A 647 2.89 12.20 -30.65
CA CYS A 647 2.84 11.30 -31.79
C CYS A 647 3.40 12.00 -33.03
N VAL A 648 3.62 11.26 -34.12
CA VAL A 648 4.22 11.78 -35.36
C VAL A 648 3.36 12.79 -36.13
N GLY A 649 2.16 13.13 -35.62
CA GLY A 649 1.31 14.21 -36.13
C GLY A 649 0.87 14.06 -37.58
N SER A 650 0.41 15.17 -38.17
CA SER A 650 0.08 15.29 -39.60
C SER A 650 1.32 15.17 -40.51
N THR A 651 2.52 15.30 -39.95
CA THR A 651 3.80 15.17 -40.68
C THR A 651 3.97 13.76 -41.28
N TRP A 652 3.54 12.72 -40.56
CA TRP A 652 3.71 11.32 -41.01
C TRP A 652 2.47 10.44 -40.88
N CYS A 653 1.60 10.69 -39.90
CA CYS A 653 0.45 9.83 -39.67
C CYS A 653 -0.68 10.20 -40.64
N ARG A 654 -1.21 9.20 -41.37
CA ARG A 654 -2.37 9.39 -42.25
C ARG A 654 -3.64 9.91 -41.56
N TYR A 655 -3.70 9.82 -40.23
CA TYR A 655 -4.81 10.30 -39.40
C TYR A 655 -4.47 11.59 -38.66
N GLY A 656 -3.23 12.09 -38.78
CA GLY A 656 -2.81 13.31 -38.12
C GLY A 656 -3.58 14.50 -38.70
N VAL A 657 -4.26 15.22 -37.82
CA VAL A 657 -5.04 16.43 -38.13
C VAL A 657 -4.14 17.66 -38.05
N GLN A 658 -3.29 17.73 -37.03
CA GLN A 658 -2.33 18.82 -36.83
C GLN A 658 -0.93 18.33 -36.48
N ASP A 659 0.04 19.23 -36.55
CA ASP A 659 1.44 18.95 -36.25
C ASP A 659 1.68 18.90 -34.74
N SER A 660 1.45 17.71 -34.17
CA SER A 660 1.70 17.46 -32.76
C SER A 660 3.19 17.45 -32.39
N VAL A 661 4.09 17.24 -33.35
CA VAL A 661 5.54 17.24 -33.07
C VAL A 661 5.98 18.66 -32.81
N GLN A 662 5.67 19.59 -33.72
CA GLN A 662 6.00 21.00 -33.54
C GLN A 662 5.37 21.57 -32.27
N MET A 663 4.09 21.29 -31.99
CA MET A 663 3.46 21.74 -30.75
C MET A 663 4.13 21.13 -29.51
N ALA A 664 4.50 19.85 -29.53
CA ALA A 664 5.22 19.25 -28.40
C ALA A 664 6.61 19.88 -28.18
N LEU A 665 7.34 20.21 -29.26
CA LEU A 665 8.61 20.93 -29.17
C LEU A 665 8.41 22.31 -28.55
N THR A 666 7.41 23.07 -29.00
CA THR A 666 7.07 24.40 -28.46
C THR A 666 6.77 24.33 -26.96
N LEU A 667 5.93 23.39 -26.52
CA LEU A 667 5.61 23.24 -25.09
C LEU A 667 6.82 22.75 -24.29
N GLU A 668 7.63 21.84 -24.83
CA GLU A 668 8.79 21.31 -24.11
C GLU A 668 9.88 22.36 -23.95
N ASP A 669 10.10 23.18 -24.97
CA ASP A 669 11.08 24.28 -24.94
C ASP A 669 10.61 25.43 -24.06
N ARG A 670 9.30 25.74 -24.05
CA ARG A 670 8.75 26.76 -23.15
C ARG A 670 8.84 26.34 -21.67
N TYR A 671 8.45 25.11 -21.34
CA TYR A 671 8.33 24.69 -19.94
C TYR A 671 9.54 23.93 -19.39
N LYS A 672 10.66 23.87 -20.13
CA LYS A 672 11.90 23.25 -19.61
C LYS A 672 12.42 24.03 -18.40
N GLY A 673 12.95 23.29 -17.43
CA GLY A 673 13.46 23.87 -16.17
C GLY A 673 12.40 24.23 -15.13
N LEU A 674 11.13 24.41 -15.52
CA LEU A 674 10.04 24.76 -14.60
C LEU A 674 9.95 23.78 -13.42
N ARG A 675 10.36 24.24 -12.23
CA ARG A 675 10.19 23.54 -10.96
C ARG A 675 8.78 23.79 -10.43
N SER A 676 8.20 22.78 -9.79
CA SER A 676 6.83 22.80 -9.29
C SER A 676 6.67 21.86 -8.09
N PRO A 677 5.55 21.89 -7.35
CA PRO A 677 5.36 21.07 -6.14
C PRO A 677 5.62 19.58 -6.37
N HIS A 678 5.35 19.09 -7.59
CA HIS A 678 5.68 17.72 -7.98
C HIS A 678 6.02 17.64 -9.48
N LYS A 679 6.66 16.55 -9.94
CA LYS A 679 6.97 16.32 -11.37
C LYS A 679 5.74 16.44 -12.27
N LEU A 680 5.91 17.10 -13.41
CA LEU A 680 4.89 17.31 -14.44
C LEU A 680 5.21 16.52 -15.71
N LYS A 681 4.18 15.97 -16.35
CA LYS A 681 4.26 15.31 -17.65
C LYS A 681 3.20 15.87 -18.58
N PHE A 682 3.54 15.98 -19.85
CA PHE A 682 2.69 16.51 -20.89
C PHE A 682 2.60 15.50 -22.02
N ALA A 683 1.55 15.59 -22.83
CA ALA A 683 1.55 14.94 -24.13
C ALA A 683 0.67 15.65 -25.15
N VAL A 684 1.08 15.58 -26.42
CA VAL A 684 0.41 16.19 -27.56
C VAL A 684 0.09 15.12 -28.60
N SER A 685 -1.18 14.93 -28.90
CA SER A 685 -1.65 14.01 -29.93
C SER A 685 -2.19 14.78 -31.13
N GLY A 686 -1.71 14.45 -32.33
CA GLY A 686 -2.16 15.08 -33.58
C GLY A 686 -3.55 14.64 -34.03
N CYS A 687 -4.26 13.77 -33.30
CA CYS A 687 -5.66 13.42 -33.54
C CYS A 687 -6.27 12.72 -32.31
N THR A 688 -7.59 12.49 -32.36
CA THR A 688 -8.38 11.82 -31.31
C THR A 688 -8.05 10.35 -31.06
N ARG A 689 -7.23 9.72 -31.93
CA ARG A 689 -6.68 8.37 -31.67
C ARG A 689 -5.61 8.36 -30.58
N GLU A 690 -5.11 9.54 -30.21
CA GLU A 690 -4.47 9.77 -28.92
C GLU A 690 -3.19 8.95 -28.67
N CYS A 691 -2.41 8.64 -29.72
CA CYS A 691 -1.22 7.79 -29.58
C CYS A 691 -0.15 8.32 -28.60
N ALA A 692 -0.23 9.59 -28.18
CA ALA A 692 0.67 10.18 -27.20
C ALA A 692 0.23 9.95 -25.73
N GLU A 693 -0.96 9.41 -25.46
CA GLU A 693 -1.54 9.26 -24.12
C GLU A 693 -1.69 10.59 -23.35
N ALA A 694 -1.98 11.69 -24.08
CA ALA A 694 -2.41 13.00 -23.58
C ALA A 694 -3.34 12.97 -22.35
N GLN A 695 -4.39 12.16 -22.36
CA GLN A 695 -5.36 12.07 -21.26
C GLN A 695 -4.80 11.38 -20.00
N SER A 696 -3.59 10.82 -20.04
CA SER A 696 -2.93 10.25 -18.85
C SER A 696 -1.93 11.20 -18.18
N LYS A 697 -1.76 12.42 -18.73
CA LYS A 697 -0.71 13.38 -18.32
C LYS A 697 -1.30 14.54 -17.53
N ASP A 698 -0.43 15.28 -16.84
CA ASP A 698 -0.82 16.47 -16.07
C ASP A 698 -1.41 17.55 -17.00
N VAL A 699 -0.88 17.65 -18.22
CA VAL A 699 -1.40 18.45 -19.34
C VAL A 699 -1.45 17.59 -20.61
N GLY A 700 -2.64 17.44 -21.18
CA GLY A 700 -2.88 16.71 -22.43
C GLY A 700 -3.40 17.65 -23.50
N VAL A 701 -2.87 17.54 -24.71
CA VAL A 701 -3.30 18.34 -25.87
C VAL A 701 -3.68 17.39 -27.00
N ILE A 702 -4.89 17.52 -27.55
CA ILE A 702 -5.39 16.67 -28.64
C ILE A 702 -5.90 17.55 -29.77
N ALA A 703 -5.38 17.34 -30.98
CA ALA A 703 -5.80 18.10 -32.15
C ALA A 703 -7.25 17.81 -32.54
N THR A 704 -7.95 18.86 -32.96
CA THR A 704 -9.24 18.84 -33.65
C THR A 704 -9.09 19.52 -35.02
N GLU A 705 -10.14 19.48 -35.84
CA GLU A 705 -10.17 20.19 -37.12
C GLU A 705 -10.18 21.73 -36.95
N LYS A 706 -10.51 22.23 -35.76
CA LYS A 706 -10.67 23.66 -35.48
C LYS A 706 -9.56 24.24 -34.59
N GLY A 707 -8.72 23.40 -33.99
CA GLY A 707 -7.72 23.83 -33.02
C GLY A 707 -7.30 22.68 -32.09
N TRP A 708 -7.12 22.98 -30.82
CA TRP A 708 -6.68 22.03 -29.81
C TRP A 708 -7.69 21.86 -28.68
N ASN A 709 -7.93 20.62 -28.29
CA ASN A 709 -8.57 20.30 -27.02
C ASN A 709 -7.49 20.19 -25.94
N LEU A 710 -7.64 20.99 -24.89
CA LEU A 710 -6.79 20.97 -23.70
C LEU A 710 -7.44 20.11 -22.62
N TYR A 711 -6.67 19.19 -22.06
CA TYR A 711 -7.02 18.33 -20.94
C TYR A 711 -6.05 18.58 -19.78
N VAL A 712 -6.55 18.59 -18.54
CA VAL A 712 -5.71 18.88 -17.36
C VAL A 712 -5.94 17.90 -16.21
N ALA A 713 -4.98 17.85 -15.29
CA ALA A 713 -5.05 17.10 -14.02
C ALA A 713 -5.13 15.56 -14.16
N GLY A 714 -4.51 14.99 -15.20
CA GLY A 714 -4.31 13.54 -15.33
C GLY A 714 -3.13 13.01 -14.53
N ASN A 715 -3.05 11.68 -14.36
CA ASN A 715 -1.97 11.04 -13.62
C ASN A 715 -1.70 9.60 -14.10
N GLY A 716 -0.49 9.32 -14.59
CA GLY A 716 0.02 7.95 -14.84
C GLY A 716 0.85 7.39 -13.67
N GLY A 717 0.34 7.43 -12.44
CA GLY A 717 1.04 7.02 -11.21
C GLY A 717 0.34 5.89 -10.43
N MET A 718 0.64 5.75 -9.12
CA MET A 718 0.08 4.68 -8.25
C MET A 718 -1.47 4.63 -8.25
N ARG A 719 -2.10 5.79 -8.45
CA ARG A 719 -3.54 5.93 -8.68
C ARG A 719 -3.75 6.57 -10.05
N PRO A 720 -3.89 5.78 -11.12
CA PRO A 720 -4.07 6.32 -12.45
C PRO A 720 -5.37 7.12 -12.53
N ARG A 721 -5.34 8.26 -13.24
CA ARG A 721 -6.49 9.15 -13.40
C ARG A 721 -6.44 9.77 -14.79
N HIS A 722 -7.57 9.80 -15.49
CA HIS A 722 -7.68 10.54 -16.74
C HIS A 722 -7.72 12.05 -16.47
N ALA A 723 -7.05 12.81 -17.33
CA ALA A 723 -7.18 14.26 -17.41
C ALA A 723 -8.57 14.61 -17.90
N GLU A 724 -9.11 15.72 -17.41
CA GLU A 724 -10.46 16.18 -17.74
C GLU A 724 -10.41 17.22 -18.85
N LEU A 725 -11.40 17.21 -19.74
CA LEU A 725 -11.52 18.18 -20.82
C LEU A 725 -11.71 19.60 -20.24
N PHE A 726 -10.72 20.45 -20.49
CA PHE A 726 -10.64 21.79 -19.93
C PHE A 726 -11.20 22.84 -20.89
N ALA A 727 -10.75 22.82 -22.14
CA ALA A 727 -11.22 23.71 -23.19
C ALA A 727 -11.05 23.05 -24.57
N THR A 728 -11.82 23.50 -25.55
CA THR A 728 -11.89 22.90 -26.89
C THR A 728 -11.61 23.93 -27.98
N ASP A 729 -11.14 23.44 -29.13
CA ASP A 729 -10.96 24.23 -30.36
C ASP A 729 -10.09 25.50 -30.15
N LEU A 730 -9.05 25.39 -29.32
CA LEU A 730 -8.12 26.49 -29.04
C LEU A 730 -7.13 26.71 -30.18
N ASP A 731 -6.82 27.97 -30.50
CA ASP A 731 -5.61 28.31 -31.25
C ASP A 731 -4.34 28.15 -30.39
N ASP A 732 -3.17 28.18 -31.03
CA ASP A 732 -1.87 27.94 -30.39
C ASP A 732 -1.57 28.96 -29.27
N GLU A 733 -1.91 30.24 -29.47
CA GLU A 733 -1.63 31.31 -28.51
C GLU A 733 -2.49 31.16 -27.26
N THR A 734 -3.78 30.89 -27.44
CA THR A 734 -4.76 30.69 -26.37
C THR A 734 -4.45 29.41 -25.59
N LEU A 735 -4.06 28.34 -26.29
CA LEU A 735 -3.60 27.09 -25.67
C LEU A 735 -2.44 27.34 -24.70
N ILE A 736 -1.39 28.04 -25.17
CA ILE A 736 -0.21 28.34 -24.35
C ILE A 736 -0.60 29.22 -23.16
N ARG A 737 -1.41 30.26 -23.37
CA ARG A 737 -1.89 31.13 -22.26
C ARG A 737 -2.63 30.34 -21.19
N TYR A 738 -3.53 29.43 -21.56
CA TYR A 738 -4.24 28.62 -20.58
C TYR A 738 -3.34 27.65 -19.83
N ILE A 739 -2.34 27.07 -20.51
CA ILE A 739 -1.34 26.22 -19.85
C ILE A 739 -0.47 27.04 -18.88
N ASP A 740 -0.01 28.23 -19.28
CA ASP A 740 0.77 29.14 -18.42
C ASP A 740 0.02 29.45 -17.12
N ARG A 741 -1.23 29.90 -17.26
CA ARG A 741 -2.11 30.21 -16.13
C ARG A 741 -2.35 28.98 -15.26
N PHE A 742 -2.70 27.83 -15.85
CA PHE A 742 -2.95 26.59 -15.12
C PHE A 742 -1.74 26.17 -14.28
N LEU A 743 -0.54 26.15 -14.89
CA LEU A 743 0.68 25.74 -14.21
C LEU A 743 1.06 26.71 -13.09
N MET A 744 0.99 28.03 -13.32
CA MET A 744 1.32 29.02 -12.30
C MET A 744 0.30 29.04 -11.16
N PHE A 745 -0.98 28.86 -11.46
CA PHE A 745 -2.01 28.73 -10.43
C PHE A 745 -1.83 27.47 -9.58
N TYR A 746 -1.54 26.33 -10.21
CA TYR A 746 -1.16 25.09 -9.51
C TYR A 746 0.07 25.28 -8.61
N ILE A 747 1.14 25.86 -9.14
CA ILE A 747 2.39 26.12 -8.40
C ILE A 747 2.15 26.99 -7.17
N ARG A 748 1.28 28.00 -7.29
CA ARG A 748 0.92 28.94 -6.22
C ARG A 748 0.05 28.30 -5.13
N THR A 749 -0.86 27.42 -5.50
CA THR A 749 -1.95 26.98 -4.60
C THR A 749 -1.84 25.55 -4.10
N ALA A 750 -1.05 24.69 -4.75
CA ALA A 750 -0.86 23.30 -4.30
C ALA A 750 0.08 23.19 -3.09
N ASP A 751 -0.13 22.15 -2.29
CA ASP A 751 0.76 21.80 -1.18
C ASP A 751 2.02 21.07 -1.66
N LYS A 752 3.02 20.90 -0.79
CA LYS A 752 4.28 20.21 -1.06
C LYS A 752 4.01 18.78 -1.57
N LEU A 753 4.74 18.38 -2.61
CA LEU A 753 4.65 17.04 -3.22
C LEU A 753 3.24 16.63 -3.71
N GLN A 754 2.30 17.57 -3.84
CA GLN A 754 0.95 17.30 -4.30
C GLN A 754 0.90 17.23 -5.84
N ARG A 755 0.31 16.17 -6.41
CA ARG A 755 0.07 16.05 -7.87
C ARG A 755 -1.08 16.94 -8.32
N THR A 756 -1.06 17.39 -9.57
CA THR A 756 -2.15 18.18 -10.20
C THR A 756 -3.52 17.52 -10.04
N SER A 757 -3.60 16.19 -10.18
CA SER A 757 -4.84 15.41 -9.98
C SER A 757 -5.42 15.54 -8.56
N VAL A 758 -4.58 15.38 -7.54
CA VAL A 758 -4.98 15.46 -6.12
C VAL A 758 -5.25 16.91 -5.73
N TRP A 759 -4.50 17.84 -6.29
CA TRP A 759 -4.75 19.27 -6.12
C TRP A 759 -6.10 19.68 -6.66
N ARG A 760 -6.45 19.28 -7.89
CA ARG A 760 -7.80 19.51 -8.47
C ARG A 760 -8.90 18.95 -7.56
N GLU A 761 -8.71 17.78 -6.97
CA GLU A 761 -9.68 17.16 -6.05
C GLU A 761 -9.85 17.96 -4.74
N SER A 762 -8.83 18.69 -4.31
CA SER A 762 -8.88 19.53 -3.11
C SER A 762 -9.50 20.92 -3.32
N LEU A 763 -9.74 21.33 -4.58
CA LEU A 763 -10.34 22.63 -4.87
C LEU A 763 -11.86 22.57 -4.70
N GLU A 764 -12.39 23.50 -3.92
CA GLU A 764 -13.84 23.73 -3.85
C GLU A 764 -14.36 24.18 -5.23
N GLY A 765 -15.39 23.51 -5.74
CA GLY A 765 -15.88 23.69 -7.12
C GLY A 765 -15.05 22.95 -8.20
N GLY A 766 -13.95 22.28 -7.83
CA GLY A 766 -13.22 21.36 -8.70
C GLY A 766 -12.78 21.96 -10.05
N LEU A 767 -13.15 21.29 -11.15
CA LEU A 767 -12.77 21.72 -12.50
C LEU A 767 -13.48 23.00 -12.94
N ASP A 768 -14.73 23.22 -12.51
CA ASP A 768 -15.50 24.40 -12.92
C ASP A 768 -14.90 25.67 -12.31
N TYR A 769 -14.48 25.61 -11.05
CA TYR A 769 -13.71 26.69 -10.44
C TYR A 769 -12.39 26.96 -11.17
N LEU A 770 -11.68 25.91 -11.60
CA LEU A 770 -10.47 26.08 -12.41
C LEU A 770 -10.75 26.76 -13.75
N LYS A 771 -11.86 26.43 -14.41
CA LYS A 771 -12.24 27.10 -15.66
C LYS A 771 -12.52 28.58 -15.42
N ASP A 772 -13.32 28.90 -14.40
CA ASP A 772 -13.66 30.28 -14.04
C ASP A 772 -12.40 31.14 -13.76
N VAL A 773 -11.44 30.62 -13.00
CA VAL A 773 -10.20 31.36 -12.69
C VAL A 773 -9.26 31.50 -13.90
N ILE A 774 -9.14 30.46 -14.73
CA ILE A 774 -8.10 30.40 -15.77
C ILE A 774 -8.59 30.93 -17.12
N ILE A 775 -9.81 30.58 -17.51
CA ILE A 775 -10.46 30.92 -18.78
C ILE A 775 -11.13 32.28 -18.64
N ASP A 776 -12.04 32.42 -17.67
CA ASP A 776 -12.85 33.63 -17.48
C ASP A 776 -12.13 34.71 -16.66
N ASP A 777 -10.95 34.39 -16.13
CA ASP A 777 -10.10 35.28 -15.33
C ASP A 777 -10.88 35.97 -14.19
N SER A 778 -11.74 35.21 -13.51
CA SER A 778 -12.67 35.74 -12.50
C SER A 778 -11.97 36.43 -11.32
N LEU A 779 -10.70 36.11 -11.08
CA LEU A 779 -9.85 36.74 -10.07
C LEU A 779 -8.96 37.88 -10.60
N GLY A 780 -8.95 38.13 -11.91
CA GLY A 780 -8.09 39.13 -12.56
C GLY A 780 -6.59 38.84 -12.44
N LEU A 781 -6.21 37.56 -12.35
CA LEU A 781 -4.82 37.10 -12.16
C LEU A 781 -4.14 36.70 -13.47
N GLY A 782 -4.87 36.59 -14.58
CA GLY A 782 -4.37 36.02 -15.84
C GLY A 782 -3.06 36.66 -16.32
N ALA A 783 -3.00 37.98 -16.40
CA ALA A 783 -1.81 38.70 -16.84
C ALA A 783 -0.61 38.53 -15.87
N GLU A 784 -0.87 38.45 -14.56
CA GLU A 784 0.17 38.22 -13.56
C GLU A 784 0.75 36.81 -13.72
N LEU A 785 -0.10 35.78 -13.84
CA LEU A 785 0.33 34.40 -14.02
C LEU A 785 1.12 34.19 -15.32
N GLU A 786 0.70 34.82 -16.41
CA GLU A 786 1.42 34.79 -17.69
C GLU A 786 2.80 35.46 -17.57
N ALA A 787 2.89 36.64 -16.95
CA ALA A 787 4.17 37.32 -16.72
C ALA A 787 5.11 36.52 -15.81
N GLN A 788 4.56 35.80 -14.82
CA GLN A 788 5.32 34.89 -13.97
C GLN A 788 5.93 33.73 -14.75
N MET A 789 5.15 33.10 -15.62
CA MET A 789 5.68 32.06 -16.49
C MET A 789 6.77 32.62 -17.41
N GLN A 790 6.54 33.78 -18.02
CA GLN A 790 7.51 34.39 -18.91
C GLN A 790 8.85 34.67 -18.23
N LEU A 791 8.85 35.11 -16.96
CA LEU A 791 10.08 35.27 -16.18
C LEU A 791 10.86 33.95 -16.03
N VAL A 792 10.17 32.83 -15.81
CA VAL A 792 10.81 31.50 -15.71
C VAL A 792 11.41 31.10 -17.04
N VAL A 793 10.68 31.32 -18.14
CA VAL A 793 11.13 31.04 -19.52
C VAL A 793 12.39 31.84 -19.84
N ASP A 794 12.36 33.16 -19.60
CA ASP A 794 13.46 34.07 -19.94
C ASP A 794 14.75 33.80 -19.14
N ARG A 795 14.62 33.19 -17.96
CA ARG A 795 15.75 32.87 -17.07
C ARG A 795 16.30 31.45 -17.23
N TYR A 796 15.72 30.63 -18.09
CA TYR A 796 16.15 29.24 -18.22
C TYR A 796 17.63 29.15 -18.65
N GLU A 797 18.42 28.39 -17.89
CA GLU A 797 19.75 27.94 -18.27
C GLU A 797 19.86 26.42 -18.04
N CYS A 798 20.57 25.70 -18.92
CA CYS A 798 20.86 24.29 -18.72
C CYS A 798 21.76 24.08 -17.49
N GLU A 799 21.23 23.41 -16.46
CA GLU A 799 21.88 23.24 -15.15
C GLU A 799 23.26 22.56 -15.26
N TRP A 800 23.41 21.55 -16.11
CA TRP A 800 24.70 20.89 -16.35
C TRP A 800 25.67 21.76 -17.15
N ALA A 801 25.19 22.53 -18.14
CA ALA A 801 26.05 23.46 -18.87
C ALA A 801 26.54 24.59 -17.95
N ASN A 802 25.72 25.03 -16.99
CA ASN A 802 26.11 25.97 -15.95
C ASN A 802 27.17 25.36 -15.01
N ALA A 803 26.95 24.15 -14.51
CA ALA A 803 27.87 23.49 -13.58
C ALA A 803 29.25 23.18 -14.21
N LEU A 804 29.29 22.77 -15.48
CA LEU A 804 30.55 22.46 -16.19
C LEU A 804 31.45 23.69 -16.41
N LYS A 805 30.90 24.90 -16.38
CA LYS A 805 31.68 26.14 -16.51
C LYS A 805 32.41 26.55 -15.23
N ASP A 806 32.07 25.93 -14.09
CA ASP A 806 32.59 26.32 -12.77
C ASP A 806 33.27 25.13 -12.05
N PRO A 807 34.61 25.11 -11.99
CA PRO A 807 35.36 24.07 -11.29
C PRO A 807 34.99 23.89 -9.82
N GLU A 808 34.48 24.93 -9.14
CA GLU A 808 34.04 24.83 -7.75
C GLU A 808 32.75 24.01 -7.62
N LYS A 809 31.80 24.18 -8.55
CA LYS A 809 30.58 23.36 -8.61
C LYS A 809 30.91 21.88 -8.84
N LEU A 810 31.95 21.60 -9.64
CA LEU A 810 32.39 20.24 -9.96
C LEU A 810 33.01 19.48 -8.78
N LYS A 811 33.51 20.16 -7.74
CA LYS A 811 34.10 19.49 -6.55
C LYS A 811 33.10 18.59 -5.82
N ARG A 812 31.81 18.84 -5.97
CA ARG A 812 30.72 18.05 -5.36
C ARG A 812 30.52 16.67 -6.00
N PHE A 813 30.97 16.50 -7.24
CA PHE A 813 30.83 15.24 -8.00
C PHE A 813 32.08 14.36 -7.80
N ARG A 814 32.48 14.12 -6.56
CA ARG A 814 33.62 13.24 -6.24
C ARG A 814 33.14 12.15 -5.30
N THR A 815 33.52 10.91 -5.61
CA THR A 815 33.20 9.76 -4.74
C THR A 815 33.93 9.86 -3.40
N PHE A 816 35.22 10.23 -3.43
CA PHE A 816 36.02 10.44 -2.23
C PHE A 816 36.75 11.78 -2.30
N VAL A 817 36.94 12.44 -1.15
CA VAL A 817 37.65 13.72 -1.08
C VAL A 817 39.15 13.55 -1.40
N ASN A 818 39.73 12.43 -0.96
CA ASN A 818 41.17 12.17 -1.00
C ASN A 818 41.58 11.05 -1.97
N ASP A 819 40.64 10.46 -2.70
CA ASP A 819 40.89 9.33 -3.59
C ASP A 819 40.14 9.51 -4.92
N LYS A 820 40.76 9.07 -6.02
CA LYS A 820 40.20 9.13 -7.37
C LYS A 820 39.58 7.81 -7.82
N ARG A 821 39.67 6.76 -7.02
CA ARG A 821 39.04 5.48 -7.34
C ARG A 821 37.51 5.60 -7.34
N GLY A 822 36.87 4.74 -8.14
CA GLY A 822 35.42 4.55 -8.06
C GLY A 822 35.00 3.92 -6.73
N ASP A 823 33.70 3.92 -6.47
CA ASP A 823 33.15 3.33 -5.26
C ASP A 823 33.36 1.80 -5.28
N PRO A 824 34.15 1.21 -4.37
CA PRO A 824 34.44 -0.21 -4.37
C PRO A 824 33.21 -1.07 -4.01
N ASP A 825 32.20 -0.50 -3.38
CA ASP A 825 30.99 -1.20 -2.93
C ASP A 825 29.93 -1.28 -4.05
N VAL A 826 30.16 -0.60 -5.17
CA VAL A 826 29.27 -0.63 -6.33
C VAL A 826 29.63 -1.81 -7.23
N HIS A 827 28.86 -2.88 -7.10
CA HIS A 827 29.01 -4.09 -7.91
C HIS A 827 27.94 -4.20 -9.01
N PHE A 828 28.35 -4.73 -10.17
CA PHE A 828 27.47 -5.03 -11.30
C PHE A 828 27.66 -6.45 -11.82
N VAL A 829 26.59 -7.05 -12.38
CA VAL A 829 26.62 -8.29 -13.16
C VAL A 829 25.99 -8.07 -14.54
N ARG A 830 26.22 -8.99 -15.49
CA ARG A 830 25.62 -8.93 -16.83
C ARG A 830 24.33 -9.75 -16.88
N GLU A 831 23.27 -9.13 -17.37
CA GLU A 831 21.98 -9.78 -17.60
C GLU A 831 21.36 -9.19 -18.88
N ARG A 832 20.83 -10.04 -19.77
CA ARG A 832 20.28 -9.63 -21.07
C ARG A 832 21.25 -8.77 -21.90
N GLY A 833 22.55 -9.06 -21.80
CA GLY A 833 23.60 -8.33 -22.53
C GLY A 833 23.90 -6.91 -22.03
N GLN A 834 23.30 -6.48 -20.92
CA GLN A 834 23.58 -5.18 -20.30
C GLN A 834 24.01 -5.37 -18.84
N ARG A 835 24.63 -4.35 -18.24
CA ARG A 835 24.95 -4.42 -16.80
C ARG A 835 23.71 -4.17 -15.95
N ARG A 836 23.65 -4.77 -14.75
CA ARG A 836 22.69 -4.43 -13.69
C ARG A 836 23.36 -4.48 -12.32
N PRO A 837 22.84 -3.77 -11.31
CA PRO A 837 23.29 -3.93 -9.93
C PRO A 837 23.19 -5.39 -9.48
N VAL A 838 24.16 -5.83 -8.67
CA VAL A 838 24.15 -7.15 -8.01
C VAL A 838 23.02 -7.19 -6.97
N HIS A 839 22.29 -8.30 -6.88
CA HIS A 839 21.29 -8.50 -5.83
C HIS A 839 21.97 -8.82 -4.49
N ALA A 840 21.32 -8.52 -3.36
CA ALA A 840 21.90 -8.75 -2.04
C ALA A 840 22.37 -10.21 -1.83
N GLY A 841 21.61 -11.19 -2.34
CA GLY A 841 21.97 -12.62 -2.27
C GLY A 841 23.08 -13.07 -3.24
N GLU A 842 23.50 -12.22 -4.17
CA GLU A 842 24.62 -12.48 -5.11
C GLU A 842 25.93 -11.84 -4.63
N LEU A 843 25.88 -11.01 -3.58
CA LEU A 843 27.06 -10.41 -2.96
C LEU A 843 27.71 -11.46 -2.04
N HIS A 844 28.84 -12.02 -2.48
CA HIS A 844 29.71 -12.79 -1.60
C HIS A 844 30.51 -11.84 -0.70
N LEU A 845 29.86 -11.27 0.30
CA LEU A 845 30.54 -10.49 1.34
C LEU A 845 31.34 -11.44 2.22
N ILE A 846 32.58 -11.07 2.53
CA ILE A 846 33.40 -11.79 3.49
C ILE A 846 32.64 -11.76 4.83
N PRO A 847 32.39 -12.91 5.49
CA PRO A 847 31.74 -12.92 6.79
C PRO A 847 32.56 -12.05 7.73
N VAL A 848 31.92 -11.02 8.28
CA VAL A 848 32.50 -10.21 9.35
C VAL A 848 32.66 -11.15 10.54
N THR A 849 33.87 -11.64 10.76
CA THR A 849 34.23 -12.28 12.02
C THR A 849 34.03 -11.25 13.11
N GLU A 850 33.13 -11.53 14.06
CA GLU A 850 33.04 -10.78 15.31
C GLU A 850 34.45 -10.68 15.91
N GLU A 851 35.00 -9.47 15.99
CA GLU A 851 36.13 -9.22 16.86
C GLU A 851 35.63 -9.41 18.29
N VAL A 852 36.05 -10.52 18.90
CA VAL A 852 35.90 -10.76 20.32
C VAL A 852 36.72 -9.71 21.06
N LEU A 853 36.06 -8.71 21.64
CA LEU A 853 36.54 -7.95 22.78
C LEU A 853 35.44 -7.73 23.82
#